data_AF-A0AAE1S638-F1
#
_entry.id   AF-A0AAE1S638-F1
#
_cell.length_a   1.000
_cell.length_b   1.000
_cell.length_c   1.000
_cell.angle_alpha   90.00
_cell.angle_beta   90.00
_cell.angle_gamma   90.00
#
_symmetry.space_group_name_H-M   'P 1'
#
loop_
_entity.id
_entity.type
_entity.pdbx_description
1 polymer ?
#
loop_
_entity_poly.entity_id
_entity_poly.type
_entity_poly.pdbx_seq_one_letter_code
_entity_poly.pdbx_strand_id
1 'polypeptide(L)'
;MDAKVKAMIKLIEEDADSFARRAEMYYEKRPELMKLVEEFYRAYRALAERYDHVIGELRKAQKTMSEVFPNQLPFLLDEDSSMRSSTRDTEPHTPGVLCLRASSDTHEFHQSSMGLIPSSIHAAQKIGSHSGDFNKGTSEWGLKQLLEMLGAGEEMLKNTKFLKGKLNKGLNRNTEEKEKCLHNQVSELSNENEHVGQAEVENLKETLAGVQAEKEATFIRYQQCLEWLSAAERELNSVQKDSVKFSEQASRAQNEVQKMKESLIIVEAERDAGLSKHKKCLERISNLEVTASQALEDTKELNKRAIKAETEAQNLRNEISKFESEKDFVLYEYKLSMVNISDLEGKLLVAREESGMLTEIIDGAEAEIKKLKTVLMELSLEKEAAARDYSTTELACAQDDLNRLNGELSVGASKPNDTEDKCVVLEISKHSLYLEVDNLAKKLAMKDQELFEKQRKLEKLQIDLQIEHLSHAQVEATLQALQHLHCQAQEEQRALAMEHKKSRELWPWSSKIEVETCKNSLAGELKRVKDENHSLNELKFSSSISIENLENEILSLRKMREKFEEGVAQQVGLSNNLQQEIACLKEEIKDLNRSYQALVEQVKAAGINPKCIDSSIKGLQEENSKLRITCENTKSEKEVLNKKLEDMDELLKKKAVLESSLSDVNVELQGSQEKASALQESCQILNGEKSTLVAEKATLLFQLQIITENMQKHLEENAMLENSLLGAV
;
A
#
# COMPACT_ATOMS: atom_id res chain seq x y z
N MET A 1 1.07 5.01 5.53
CA MET A 1 0.36 5.36 4.27
C MET A 1 -0.85 4.46 4.07
N ASP A 2 -0.71 3.23 3.54
CA ASP A 2 -1.82 2.28 3.28
C ASP A 2 -2.80 2.10 4.46
N ALA A 3 -2.30 1.98 5.69
CA ALA A 3 -3.15 1.87 6.89
C ALA A 3 -4.02 3.12 7.14
N LYS A 4 -3.51 4.33 6.88
CA LYS A 4 -4.27 5.58 7.01
C LYS A 4 -5.33 5.71 5.92
N VAL A 5 -5.01 5.35 4.67
CA VAL A 5 -6.00 5.30 3.57
C VAL A 5 -7.15 4.35 3.92
N LYS A 6 -6.86 3.15 4.44
CA LYS A 6 -7.89 2.20 4.88
C LYS A 6 -8.73 2.70 6.06
N ALA A 7 -8.14 3.45 6.99
CA ALA A 7 -8.89 4.09 8.07
C ALA A 7 -9.77 5.26 7.57
N MET A 8 -9.30 6.04 6.58
CA MET A 8 -10.10 7.08 5.91
C MET A 8 -11.29 6.48 5.16
N ILE A 9 -11.08 5.38 4.42
CA ILE A 9 -12.14 4.66 3.70
C ILE A 9 -13.18 4.11 4.68
N LYS A 10 -12.76 3.50 5.80
CA LYS A 10 -13.69 3.02 6.85
C LYS A 10 -14.54 4.13 7.49
N LEU A 11 -14.02 5.35 7.59
CA LEU A 11 -14.77 6.53 8.06
C LEU A 11 -15.81 7.05 7.04
N ILE A 12 -15.83 6.49 5.82
CA ILE A 12 -16.71 6.90 4.72
C ILE A 12 -17.68 5.77 4.32
N GLU A 13 -17.26 4.51 4.40
CA GLU A 13 -18.02 3.32 4.00
C GLU A 13 -18.93 2.73 5.12
N GLU A 14 -19.22 3.48 6.19
CA GLU A 14 -19.97 2.97 7.34
C GLU A 14 -21.44 2.63 6.96
N ASP A 15 -21.85 1.38 7.19
CA ASP A 15 -23.12 0.83 6.71
C ASP A 15 -24.34 1.56 7.31
N ALA A 16 -25.12 2.19 6.43
CA ALA A 16 -26.34 2.89 6.78
C ALA A 16 -27.49 2.50 5.84
N ASP A 17 -28.57 1.98 6.44
CA ASP A 17 -29.79 1.50 5.77
C ASP A 17 -30.57 2.57 4.99
N SER A 18 -30.21 3.86 5.14
CA SER A 18 -30.81 4.95 4.39
C SER A 18 -29.80 6.03 4.04
N PHE A 19 -30.04 6.70 2.90
CA PHE A 19 -29.20 7.80 2.41
C PHE A 19 -29.12 8.98 3.41
N ALA A 20 -30.21 9.28 4.11
CA ALA A 20 -30.26 10.32 5.12
C ALA A 20 -29.30 10.02 6.29
N ARG A 21 -29.33 8.79 6.82
CA ARG A 21 -28.39 8.36 7.88
C ARG A 21 -26.94 8.36 7.39
N ARG A 22 -26.68 7.96 6.14
CA ARG A 22 -25.33 7.99 5.57
C ARG A 22 -24.77 9.42 5.51
N ALA A 23 -25.59 10.39 5.11
CA ALA A 23 -25.21 11.79 5.08
C ALA A 23 -24.96 12.36 6.49
N GLU A 24 -25.83 12.04 7.46
CA GLU A 24 -25.71 12.45 8.86
C GLU A 24 -24.41 11.90 9.50
N MET A 25 -24.16 10.60 9.35
CA MET A 25 -22.93 9.92 9.80
C MET A 25 -21.67 10.54 9.15
N TYR A 26 -21.70 10.84 7.85
CA TYR A 26 -20.58 11.49 7.18
C TYR A 26 -20.26 12.87 7.78
N TYR A 27 -21.28 13.67 8.13
CA TYR A 27 -21.06 14.98 8.74
C TYR A 27 -20.53 14.89 10.19
N GLU A 28 -21.01 13.92 10.98
CA GLU A 28 -20.45 13.56 12.30
C GLU A 28 -18.96 13.15 12.20
N LYS A 29 -18.62 12.30 11.22
CA LYS A 29 -17.27 11.75 11.02
C LYS A 29 -16.29 12.69 10.31
N ARG A 30 -16.78 13.76 9.69
CA ARG A 30 -15.99 14.74 8.93
C ARG A 30 -14.77 15.32 9.68
N PRO A 31 -14.83 15.66 10.99
CA PRO A 31 -13.66 16.18 11.72
C PRO A 31 -12.59 15.12 11.97
N GLU A 32 -12.98 13.85 12.17
CA GLU A 32 -12.06 12.73 12.32
C GLU A 32 -11.34 12.42 11.00
N LEU A 33 -12.12 12.41 9.91
CA LEU A 33 -11.59 12.25 8.54
C LEU A 33 -10.60 13.38 8.18
N MET A 34 -10.92 14.64 8.48
CA MET A 34 -10.06 15.79 8.18
C MET A 34 -8.69 15.68 8.88
N LYS A 35 -8.66 15.34 10.18
CA LYS A 35 -7.40 15.11 10.91
C LYS A 35 -6.57 14.01 10.24
N LEU A 36 -7.21 12.94 9.79
CA LEU A 36 -6.53 11.81 9.18
C LEU A 36 -5.95 12.17 7.79
N VAL A 37 -6.62 13.03 7.01
CA VAL A 37 -6.09 13.65 5.78
C VAL A 37 -4.86 14.50 6.09
N GLU A 38 -4.93 15.40 7.07
CA GLU A 38 -3.82 16.29 7.44
C GLU A 38 -2.57 15.51 7.87
N GLU A 39 -2.74 14.48 8.69
CA GLU A 39 -1.63 13.61 9.11
C GLU A 39 -1.07 12.77 7.97
N PHE A 40 -1.91 12.35 7.01
CA PHE A 40 -1.46 11.63 5.81
C PHE A 40 -0.60 12.55 4.92
N TYR A 41 -1.04 13.80 4.72
CA TYR A 41 -0.28 14.81 3.98
C TYR A 41 1.06 15.14 4.64
N ARG A 42 1.08 15.33 5.97
CA ARG A 42 2.34 15.53 6.73
C ARG A 42 3.29 14.34 6.59
N ALA A 43 2.78 13.10 6.66
CA ALA A 43 3.59 11.90 6.49
C ALA A 43 4.16 11.75 5.08
N TYR A 44 3.38 12.09 4.03
CA TYR A 44 3.85 12.10 2.65
C TYR A 44 4.94 13.16 2.42
N ARG A 45 4.74 14.37 2.93
CA ARG A 45 5.72 15.46 2.82
C ARG A 45 7.07 15.09 3.49
N ALA A 46 7.03 14.57 4.71
CA ALA A 46 8.22 14.10 5.41
C ALA A 46 8.88 12.85 4.77
N LEU A 47 8.18 12.14 3.88
CA LEU A 47 8.77 11.08 3.05
C LEU A 47 9.48 11.67 1.82
N ALA A 48 8.86 12.63 1.14
CA ALA A 48 9.46 13.34 0.01
C ALA A 48 10.74 14.08 0.42
N GLU A 49 10.70 14.85 1.52
CA GLU A 49 11.87 15.58 2.05
C GLU A 49 13.05 14.64 2.38
N ARG A 50 12.79 13.41 2.86
CA ARG A 50 13.82 12.39 3.08
C ARG A 50 14.32 11.75 1.77
N TYR A 51 13.47 11.60 0.77
CA TYR A 51 13.86 11.07 -0.53
C TYR A 51 14.78 12.05 -1.28
N ASP A 52 14.43 13.35 -1.27
CA ASP A 52 15.29 14.42 -1.80
C ASP A 52 16.63 14.50 -1.08
N HIS A 53 16.64 14.31 0.24
CA HIS A 53 17.86 14.24 1.04
C HIS A 53 18.76 13.07 0.60
N VAL A 54 18.22 11.85 0.53
CA VAL A 54 18.97 10.64 0.10
C VAL A 54 19.48 10.76 -1.34
N ILE A 55 18.69 11.32 -2.26
CA ILE A 55 19.17 11.59 -3.64
C ILE A 55 20.27 12.66 -3.64
N GLY A 56 20.14 13.70 -2.81
CA GLY A 56 21.16 14.73 -2.64
C GLY A 56 22.48 14.16 -2.11
N GLU A 57 22.43 13.25 -1.15
CA GLU A 57 23.61 12.54 -0.62
C GLU A 57 24.19 11.53 -1.63
N LEU A 58 23.35 10.77 -2.34
CA LEU A 58 23.79 9.86 -3.39
C LEU A 58 24.53 10.59 -4.50
N ARG A 59 24.00 11.71 -4.99
CA ARG A 59 24.67 12.56 -6.00
C ARG A 59 25.99 13.14 -5.50
N LYS A 60 26.06 13.55 -4.23
CA LYS A 60 27.32 13.98 -3.60
C LYS A 60 28.33 12.84 -3.55
N ALA A 61 27.93 11.66 -3.10
CA ALA A 61 28.79 10.47 -3.05
C ALA A 61 29.28 10.04 -4.44
N GLN A 62 28.40 10.06 -5.46
CA GLN A 62 28.77 9.81 -6.86
C GLN A 62 29.78 10.83 -7.38
N LYS A 63 29.59 12.12 -7.08
CA LYS A 63 30.57 13.16 -7.41
C LYS A 63 31.91 12.93 -6.73
N THR A 64 31.92 12.65 -5.43
CA THR A 64 33.15 12.35 -4.68
C THR A 64 33.85 11.09 -5.19
N MET A 65 33.12 10.02 -5.54
CA MET A 65 33.73 8.83 -6.16
C MET A 65 34.35 9.15 -7.53
N SER A 66 33.69 9.98 -8.34
CA SER A 66 34.22 10.43 -9.63
C SER A 66 35.44 11.34 -9.49
N GLU A 67 35.55 12.10 -8.39
CA GLU A 67 36.72 12.94 -8.07
C GLU A 67 37.89 12.11 -7.50
N VAL A 68 37.59 11.06 -6.72
CA VAL A 68 38.60 10.19 -6.08
C VAL A 68 39.16 9.11 -7.01
N PHE A 69 38.40 8.66 -8.01
CA PHE A 69 38.83 7.65 -8.99
C PHE A 69 38.62 8.07 -10.46
N PRO A 70 39.46 8.97 -11.02
CA PRO A 70 39.26 9.51 -12.37
C PRO A 70 39.39 8.50 -13.53
N ASN A 71 39.95 7.30 -13.28
CA ASN A 71 40.40 6.37 -14.30
C ASN A 71 39.61 5.03 -14.36
N GLN A 72 38.36 5.00 -13.90
CA GLN A 72 37.43 3.91 -14.20
C GLN A 72 36.22 4.47 -14.95
N LEU A 73 35.89 3.85 -16.09
CA LEU A 73 35.10 4.48 -17.16
C LEU A 73 33.64 4.79 -16.75
N PRO A 74 33.04 5.89 -17.24
CA PRO A 74 31.63 6.19 -16.99
C PRO A 74 30.66 5.23 -17.69
N PHE A 75 29.52 4.96 -17.06
CA PHE A 75 28.32 4.51 -17.77
C PHE A 75 27.37 5.70 -17.98
N LEU A 76 26.92 5.84 -19.22
CA LEU A 76 26.02 6.90 -19.67
C LEU A 76 24.63 6.79 -19.04
N LEU A 77 24.13 7.92 -18.54
CA LEU A 77 22.76 8.37 -18.82
C LEU A 77 22.83 9.87 -19.10
N ASP A 78 23.07 10.20 -20.36
CA ASP A 78 22.91 11.55 -20.90
C ASP A 78 21.67 11.53 -21.81
N GLU A 79 20.50 11.79 -21.20
CA GLU A 79 19.30 12.28 -21.88
C GLU A 79 18.93 13.61 -21.23
N ASP A 80 19.44 14.72 -21.77
CA ASP A 80 18.64 15.53 -22.71
C ASP A 80 19.44 16.74 -23.21
N SER A 81 20.12 16.58 -24.36
CA SER A 81 20.70 17.71 -25.09
C SER A 81 19.65 18.34 -26.02
N SER A 82 18.88 19.29 -25.48
CA SER A 82 17.94 20.09 -26.28
C SER A 82 18.67 21.21 -27.06
N MET A 83 19.42 20.84 -28.10
CA MET A 83 19.90 21.80 -29.10
C MET A 83 18.80 22.13 -30.12
N ARG A 84 18.00 23.16 -29.84
CA ARG A 84 17.09 23.76 -30.81
C ARG A 84 17.69 24.99 -31.51
N SER A 85 18.38 24.77 -32.62
CA SER A 85 18.63 25.77 -33.68
C SER A 85 19.00 25.02 -34.97
N SER A 86 18.30 25.17 -36.09
CA SER A 86 18.37 26.38 -36.91
C SER A 86 17.23 26.44 -37.94
N THR A 87 16.43 27.51 -37.90
CA THR A 87 15.88 28.18 -39.10
C THR A 87 15.90 29.67 -38.81
N ARG A 88 16.47 30.47 -39.73
CA ARG A 88 16.32 31.93 -39.71
C ARG A 88 15.03 32.28 -40.45
N ASP A 89 14.28 33.25 -39.93
CA ASP A 89 14.06 34.50 -40.68
C ASP A 89 13.41 35.61 -39.82
N THR A 90 13.99 36.80 -39.97
CA THR A 90 13.47 38.16 -39.73
C THR A 90 12.88 38.57 -38.36
N GLU A 91 13.59 39.52 -37.73
CA GLU A 91 13.20 40.46 -36.65
C GLU A 91 12.09 41.47 -37.09
N PRO A 92 11.56 42.43 -36.26
CA PRO A 92 12.16 43.02 -35.04
C PRO A 92 11.28 43.34 -33.80
N HIS A 93 11.95 43.35 -32.62
CA HIS A 93 11.85 44.34 -31.49
C HIS A 93 10.51 44.48 -30.69
N THR A 94 10.44 44.84 -29.38
CA THR A 94 11.35 45.16 -28.23
C THR A 94 10.46 45.29 -26.93
N PRO A 95 10.95 45.63 -25.71
CA PRO A 95 12.08 45.12 -24.92
C PRO A 95 11.73 44.84 -23.42
N GLY A 96 12.65 44.25 -22.64
CA GLY A 96 12.55 44.20 -21.17
C GLY A 96 13.82 43.67 -20.49
N VAL A 97 14.58 44.55 -19.82
CA VAL A 97 15.92 44.31 -19.25
C VAL A 97 15.83 44.59 -17.72
N LEU A 98 16.41 43.81 -16.80
CA LEU A 98 17.77 43.99 -16.24
C LEU A 98 18.09 42.97 -15.12
N CYS A 99 19.39 42.75 -14.90
CA CYS A 99 20.00 42.02 -13.79
C CYS A 99 20.39 42.97 -12.66
N LEU A 100 20.49 42.50 -11.39
CA LEU A 100 21.53 42.96 -10.45
C LEU A 100 21.72 42.03 -9.22
N ARG A 101 22.96 41.97 -8.73
CA ARG A 101 23.41 41.29 -7.50
C ARG A 101 22.99 42.06 -6.23
N ALA A 102 22.96 41.35 -5.11
CA ALA A 102 23.54 41.86 -3.86
C ALA A 102 24.26 40.72 -3.10
N SER A 103 25.53 40.95 -2.74
CA SER A 103 26.37 40.06 -1.93
C SER A 103 26.74 40.75 -0.62
N SER A 104 27.13 39.96 0.39
CA SER A 104 27.86 40.47 1.56
C SER A 104 28.85 39.41 2.02
N ASP A 105 30.13 39.67 1.75
CA ASP A 105 31.27 38.86 2.16
C ASP A 105 31.85 39.36 3.49
N THR A 106 32.48 38.45 4.25
CA THR A 106 33.85 38.57 4.80
C THR A 106 34.18 37.24 5.52
N HIS A 107 35.20 36.49 5.09
CA HIS A 107 36.58 36.48 5.65
C HIS A 107 36.62 36.19 7.17
N GLU A 108 37.46 35.31 7.73
CA GLU A 108 38.75 34.73 7.29
C GLU A 108 39.16 33.58 8.25
N PHE A 109 39.98 32.60 7.84
CA PHE A 109 41.28 32.25 8.49
C PHE A 109 41.95 30.94 8.01
N HIS A 110 43.28 30.94 8.19
CA HIS A 110 44.33 30.07 7.66
C HIS A 110 44.29 28.55 7.93
N GLN A 111 45.03 27.84 7.06
CA GLN A 111 45.43 26.44 7.14
C GLN A 111 46.94 26.31 7.43
N SER A 112 47.33 25.56 8.46
CA SER A 112 48.64 24.89 8.69
C SER A 112 48.68 24.31 10.13
N SER A 113 49.39 23.25 10.51
CA SER A 113 49.87 21.97 9.94
C SER A 113 50.90 21.41 10.95
N MET A 114 50.84 20.10 11.26
CA MET A 114 51.74 19.36 12.19
C MET A 114 51.74 19.81 13.66
N GLY A 115 51.97 18.98 14.69
CA GLY A 115 52.17 17.53 14.87
C GLY A 115 52.28 17.31 16.40
N LEU A 116 51.92 16.20 17.04
CA LEU A 116 52.58 14.88 17.00
C LEU A 116 51.72 13.88 17.82
N ILE A 117 51.63 12.64 17.35
CA ILE A 117 51.19 11.41 18.05
C ILE A 117 52.52 10.67 18.38
N PRO A 118 52.76 10.01 19.55
CA PRO A 118 52.08 8.76 19.96
C PRO A 118 51.97 8.59 21.51
N SER A 119 51.54 7.49 22.16
CA SER A 119 51.43 6.05 21.84
C SER A 119 50.52 5.37 22.90
N SER A 120 50.06 4.11 22.86
CA SER A 120 50.12 3.01 21.88
C SER A 120 49.12 1.89 22.29
N ILE A 121 48.29 1.32 21.38
CA ILE A 121 48.36 -0.04 20.74
C ILE A 121 48.21 -1.22 21.77
N HIS A 122 47.50 -2.36 21.62
CA HIS A 122 47.14 -3.34 20.55
C HIS A 122 45.75 -3.99 20.86
N ALA A 123 45.08 -4.83 20.04
CA ALA A 123 45.01 -5.06 18.58
C ALA A 123 44.00 -6.20 18.28
N ALA A 124 43.44 -6.25 17.05
CA ALA A 124 43.04 -7.47 16.31
C ALA A 124 41.88 -8.37 16.85
N GLN A 125 41.15 -9.20 16.09
CA GLN A 125 40.89 -9.36 14.63
C GLN A 125 39.86 -10.51 14.40
N LYS A 126 39.11 -10.49 13.26
CA LYS A 126 38.42 -11.62 12.55
C LYS A 126 37.09 -12.26 13.07
N ILE A 127 36.11 -12.25 12.15
CA ILE A 127 35.30 -13.38 11.56
C ILE A 127 34.48 -14.34 12.46
N GLY A 128 33.22 -14.59 12.03
CA GLY A 128 32.45 -15.84 12.23
C GLY A 128 31.25 -15.68 13.17
N SER A 129 29.98 -15.67 12.74
CA SER A 129 29.16 -16.65 11.99
C SER A 129 28.39 -17.65 12.87
N HIS A 130 27.09 -17.80 12.57
CA HIS A 130 26.13 -18.88 12.89
C HIS A 130 25.41 -18.94 14.24
N SER A 131 24.17 -19.46 14.12
CA SER A 131 23.28 -20.05 15.14
C SER A 131 22.65 -19.06 16.14
N GLY A 132 21.38 -19.20 16.54
CA GLY A 132 20.38 -20.23 16.22
C GLY A 132 19.42 -20.41 17.40
N ASP A 133 18.16 -20.77 17.12
CA ASP A 133 17.09 -20.99 18.12
C ASP A 133 17.54 -21.74 19.40
N PHE A 134 17.21 -21.21 20.58
CA PHE A 134 16.01 -21.64 21.33
C PHE A 134 15.81 -20.89 22.65
N ASN A 135 14.56 -20.59 22.99
CA ASN A 135 14.15 -20.08 24.29
C ASN A 135 14.36 -21.10 25.42
N LYS A 136 15.24 -20.79 26.40
CA LYS A 136 14.96 -21.07 27.83
C LYS A 136 15.87 -20.30 28.79
N GLY A 137 15.28 -19.65 29.79
CA GLY A 137 15.95 -19.30 31.04
C GLY A 137 16.69 -17.97 31.08
N THR A 138 15.98 -16.85 30.97
CA THR A 138 16.48 -15.59 31.55
C THR A 138 16.41 -15.72 33.08
N SER A 139 17.54 -15.99 33.70
CA SER A 139 17.67 -16.10 35.15
C SER A 139 17.42 -14.76 35.84
N GLU A 140 16.91 -14.84 37.07
CA GLU A 140 16.66 -13.70 37.95
C GLU A 140 17.96 -12.95 38.28
N TRP A 141 18.24 -11.84 37.59
CA TRP A 141 19.15 -10.82 38.11
C TRP A 141 18.65 -9.42 37.78
N GLY A 142 17.89 -8.84 38.73
CA GLY A 142 17.33 -7.48 38.60
C GLY A 142 16.25 -7.14 39.62
N LEU A 143 15.51 -8.13 40.13
CA LEU A 143 14.41 -7.90 41.08
C LEU A 143 14.74 -8.16 42.56
N LYS A 144 15.97 -8.58 42.88
CA LYS A 144 16.37 -8.85 44.27
C LYS A 144 16.83 -7.60 45.03
N GLN A 145 17.46 -6.64 44.32
CA GLN A 145 18.03 -5.43 44.93
C GLN A 145 17.01 -4.30 45.16
N LEU A 146 15.82 -4.38 44.58
CA LEU A 146 14.72 -3.44 44.84
C LEU A 146 13.72 -3.92 45.91
N LEU A 147 13.60 -5.23 46.14
CA LEU A 147 12.81 -5.76 47.26
C LEU A 147 13.52 -5.60 48.61
N GLU A 148 14.86 -5.62 48.66
CA GLU A 148 15.61 -5.47 49.92
C GLU A 148 15.49 -4.08 50.56
N MET A 149 15.16 -3.02 49.81
CA MET A 149 14.87 -1.70 50.41
C MET A 149 13.42 -1.51 50.86
N LEU A 150 12.47 -2.27 50.31
CA LEU A 150 11.05 -2.20 50.70
C LEU A 150 10.72 -3.12 51.88
N GLY A 151 11.52 -4.16 52.13
CA GLY A 151 11.35 -5.07 53.28
C GLY A 151 11.62 -4.47 54.67
N ALA A 152 12.21 -3.27 54.76
CA ALA A 152 12.52 -2.61 56.03
C ALA A 152 11.39 -1.72 56.58
N GLY A 153 10.27 -1.58 55.85
CA GLY A 153 9.18 -0.67 56.22
C GLY A 153 8.13 -1.25 57.19
N GLU A 154 8.06 -2.58 57.36
CA GLU A 154 6.89 -3.25 57.95
C GLU A 154 7.08 -3.76 59.40
N GLU A 155 8.20 -3.40 60.06
CA GLU A 155 8.49 -3.79 61.45
C GLU A 155 8.43 -2.64 62.47
N MET A 156 7.80 -1.50 62.11
CA MET A 156 7.59 -0.36 63.02
C MET A 156 6.14 -0.15 63.49
N LEU A 157 5.19 -1.03 63.09
CA LEU A 157 3.77 -0.89 63.46
C LEU A 157 3.24 -2.00 64.40
N LYS A 158 4.07 -2.49 65.33
CA LYS A 158 3.65 -3.41 66.41
C LYS A 158 3.93 -2.96 67.85
N ASN A 159 4.39 -1.72 68.07
CA ASN A 159 4.65 -1.16 69.40
C ASN A 159 3.72 0.01 69.80
N THR A 160 2.43 -0.07 69.48
CA THR A 160 1.38 0.85 69.95
C THR A 160 0.87 0.53 71.38
N LYS A 161 1.69 -0.12 72.22
CA LYS A 161 1.38 -0.43 73.63
C LYS A 161 2.53 -0.21 74.63
N PHE A 162 3.47 0.69 74.38
CA PHE A 162 4.41 1.10 75.43
C PHE A 162 4.92 2.55 75.33
N LEU A 163 4.08 3.52 75.73
CA LEU A 163 4.52 4.72 76.49
C LEU A 163 3.36 5.56 77.09
N LYS A 164 2.29 4.90 77.54
CA LYS A 164 1.42 5.48 78.58
C LYS A 164 2.13 5.32 79.93
N GLY A 165 3.16 6.14 80.18
CA GLY A 165 3.85 6.15 81.47
C GLY A 165 5.33 6.53 81.45
N LYS A 166 5.67 7.80 81.19
CA LYS A 166 6.83 8.49 81.81
C LYS A 166 6.84 10.01 81.59
N LEU A 167 5.88 10.72 82.18
CA LEU A 167 6.13 12.07 82.71
C LEU A 167 5.39 12.29 84.04
N ASN A 168 5.53 11.32 84.94
CA ASN A 168 5.20 11.45 86.36
C ASN A 168 6.38 10.90 87.16
N LYS A 169 7.43 11.73 87.30
CA LYS A 169 8.48 11.65 88.34
C LYS A 169 9.45 12.83 88.22
N GLY A 170 8.93 14.02 88.51
CA GLY A 170 9.67 15.15 89.07
C GLY A 170 8.84 15.63 90.25
N LEU A 171 9.42 15.65 91.45
CA LEU A 171 8.75 15.98 92.72
C LEU A 171 7.53 15.10 93.10
N ASN A 172 7.78 13.82 93.40
CA ASN A 172 6.92 13.10 94.35
C ASN A 172 7.23 13.60 95.77
N ARG A 173 6.20 13.82 96.58
CA ARG A 173 6.36 14.08 98.03
C ARG A 173 7.12 12.93 98.68
N ASN A 174 8.15 13.26 99.46
CA ASN A 174 8.76 12.43 100.49
C ASN A 174 9.28 13.38 101.59
N THR A 175 8.35 14.10 102.23
CA THR A 175 8.58 14.92 103.44
C THR A 175 7.44 14.68 104.42
N GLU A 176 7.22 13.42 104.76
CA GLU A 176 6.74 13.04 106.09
C GLU A 176 7.85 12.18 106.72
N GLU A 177 7.96 12.26 108.06
CA GLU A 177 8.89 11.48 108.88
C GLU A 177 10.40 11.79 108.76
N LYS A 178 10.76 13.07 108.94
CA LYS A 178 11.98 13.38 109.72
C LYS A 178 11.96 14.63 110.60
N GLU A 179 10.79 14.99 111.13
CA GLU A 179 10.69 15.74 112.40
C GLU A 179 10.21 14.82 113.53
N LYS A 180 11.15 13.99 114.00
CA LYS A 180 11.12 13.43 115.36
C LYS A 180 12.54 13.26 115.88
N CYS A 181 13.21 14.40 116.02
CA CYS A 181 14.28 14.58 117.00
C CYS A 181 14.00 15.85 117.83
N LEU A 182 12.78 15.94 118.37
CA LEU A 182 12.64 16.56 119.70
C LEU A 182 13.41 15.64 120.64
N HIS A 183 14.68 15.99 120.87
CA HIS A 183 15.45 15.39 121.92
C HIS A 183 14.77 15.72 123.26
N ASN A 184 14.39 14.65 123.95
CA ASN A 184 14.20 14.51 125.38
C ASN A 184 14.45 15.76 126.24
N GLN A 185 13.49 16.03 127.15
CA GLN A 185 13.62 16.62 128.49
C GLN A 185 14.95 17.36 128.79
N VAL A 186 14.91 18.61 129.27
CA VAL A 186 14.40 18.93 130.61
C VAL A 186 13.84 20.37 130.66
N SER A 187 12.97 20.60 131.65
CA SER A 187 12.30 21.84 132.02
C SER A 187 13.12 23.15 131.96
N GLU A 188 12.35 24.21 131.68
CA GLU A 188 12.42 25.54 132.33
C GLU A 188 13.49 26.58 131.91
N LEU A 189 12.94 27.56 131.18
CA LEU A 189 13.15 29.02 131.27
C LEU A 189 14.16 29.73 130.33
N SER A 190 13.53 30.63 129.55
CA SER A 190 13.95 32.01 129.23
C SER A 190 14.87 32.32 128.03
N ASN A 191 14.21 32.97 127.07
CA ASN A 191 14.59 34.21 126.37
C ASN A 191 15.10 34.14 124.92
N GLU A 192 14.79 35.26 124.23
CA GLU A 192 15.17 35.67 122.87
C GLU A 192 14.50 34.93 121.70
N ASN A 193 13.39 35.51 121.19
CA ASN A 193 12.83 35.10 119.89
C ASN A 193 12.13 36.23 119.10
N GLU A 194 12.76 37.41 118.99
CA GLU A 194 12.30 38.50 118.10
C GLU A 194 13.03 38.55 116.75
N HIS A 195 14.08 37.74 116.53
CA HIS A 195 14.84 37.71 115.27
C HIS A 195 14.44 36.59 114.29
N VAL A 196 13.78 35.52 114.74
CA VAL A 196 13.50 34.33 113.90
C VAL A 196 12.39 34.58 112.88
N GLY A 197 11.32 35.30 113.24
CA GLY A 197 10.21 35.60 112.32
C GLY A 197 10.62 36.43 111.10
N GLN A 198 11.71 37.20 111.20
CA GLN A 198 12.24 37.97 110.08
C GLN A 198 13.07 37.10 109.12
N ALA A 199 13.84 36.14 109.65
CA ALA A 199 14.59 35.16 108.87
C ALA A 199 13.69 34.18 108.10
N GLU A 200 12.58 33.73 108.70
CA GLU A 200 11.60 32.89 108.02
C GLU A 200 10.92 33.61 106.85
N VAL A 201 10.57 34.89 107.03
CA VAL A 201 9.98 35.72 105.95
C VAL A 201 10.98 35.96 104.82
N GLU A 202 12.27 36.14 105.13
CA GLU A 202 13.33 36.30 104.11
C GLU A 202 13.49 35.00 103.28
N ASN A 203 13.51 33.83 103.95
CA ASN A 203 13.62 32.52 103.31
C ASN A 203 12.36 32.16 102.47
N LEU A 204 11.16 32.56 102.92
CA LEU A 204 9.93 32.43 102.13
C LEU A 204 9.92 33.33 100.88
N LYS A 205 10.54 34.53 100.92
CA LYS A 205 10.73 35.34 99.71
C LYS A 205 11.74 34.70 98.76
N GLU A 206 12.85 34.16 99.27
CA GLU A 206 13.88 33.51 98.46
C GLU A 206 13.34 32.26 97.75
N THR A 207 12.59 31.40 98.47
CA THR A 207 11.91 30.24 97.87
C THR A 207 10.82 30.64 96.88
N LEU A 208 10.04 31.70 97.14
CA LEU A 208 9.06 32.24 96.18
C LEU A 208 9.74 32.77 94.92
N ALA A 209 10.87 33.47 95.05
CA ALA A 209 11.67 33.95 93.92
C ALA A 209 12.25 32.79 93.10
N GLY A 210 12.73 31.72 93.76
CA GLY A 210 13.17 30.50 93.10
C GLY A 210 12.07 29.81 92.30
N VAL A 211 10.86 29.68 92.88
CA VAL A 211 9.68 29.11 92.19
C VAL A 211 9.24 29.99 91.01
N GLN A 212 9.29 31.32 91.14
CA GLN A 212 8.97 32.23 90.06
C GLN A 212 10.02 32.15 88.92
N ALA A 213 11.30 32.04 89.24
CA ALA A 213 12.37 31.84 88.24
C ALA A 213 12.25 30.46 87.54
N GLU A 214 11.87 29.39 88.25
CA GLU A 214 11.62 28.08 87.64
C GLU A 214 10.39 28.10 86.73
N LYS A 215 9.32 28.80 87.13
CA LYS A 215 8.14 29.06 86.29
C LYS A 215 8.49 29.83 85.01
N GLU A 216 9.34 30.84 85.09
CA GLU A 216 9.81 31.59 83.91
C GLU A 216 10.72 30.73 83.02
N ALA A 217 11.65 29.96 83.60
CA ALA A 217 12.53 29.06 82.86
C ALA A 217 11.80 27.86 82.21
N THR A 218 10.68 27.41 82.79
CA THR A 218 9.79 26.40 82.20
C THR A 218 8.88 26.99 81.13
N PHE A 219 8.41 28.23 81.29
CA PHE A 219 7.69 28.96 80.25
C PHE A 219 8.54 29.19 79.00
N ILE A 220 9.80 29.64 79.16
CA ILE A 220 10.75 29.79 78.04
C ILE A 220 11.00 28.46 77.32
N ARG A 221 11.20 27.36 78.07
CA ARG A 221 11.34 26.01 77.48
C ARG A 221 10.09 25.57 76.73
N TYR A 222 8.90 25.84 77.27
CA TYR A 222 7.63 25.53 76.60
C TYR A 222 7.47 26.33 75.29
N GLN A 223 7.84 27.62 75.30
CA GLN A 223 7.82 28.48 74.12
C GLN A 223 8.81 28.00 73.04
N GLN A 224 10.03 27.61 73.43
CA GLN A 224 11.01 26.98 72.52
C GLN A 224 10.50 25.66 71.93
N CYS A 225 9.83 24.82 72.72
CA CYS A 225 9.19 23.60 72.21
C CYS A 225 8.07 23.89 71.21
N LEU A 226 7.27 24.94 71.43
CA LEU A 226 6.23 25.40 70.48
C LEU A 226 6.83 25.90 69.16
N GLU A 227 7.92 26.68 69.22
CA GLU A 227 8.63 27.15 68.03
C GLU A 227 9.25 25.99 67.24
N TRP A 228 9.85 25.01 67.93
CA TRP A 228 10.41 23.80 67.31
C TRP A 228 9.32 22.93 66.67
N LEU A 229 8.19 22.71 67.35
CA LEU A 229 7.04 22.01 66.77
C LEU A 229 6.50 22.74 65.53
N SER A 230 6.40 24.07 65.58
CA SER A 230 5.97 24.90 64.45
C SER A 230 6.96 24.90 63.28
N ALA A 231 8.24 24.60 63.53
CA ALA A 231 9.25 24.39 62.48
C ALA A 231 9.11 22.99 61.87
N ALA A 232 9.05 21.95 62.70
CA ALA A 232 8.86 20.57 62.26
C ALA A 232 7.54 20.38 61.48
N GLU A 233 6.46 21.05 61.88
CA GLU A 233 5.19 21.02 61.17
C GLU A 233 5.28 21.71 59.80
N ARG A 234 6.02 22.82 59.66
CA ARG A 234 6.29 23.45 58.36
C ARG A 234 7.12 22.56 57.45
N GLU A 235 8.15 21.90 57.98
CA GLU A 235 8.97 20.94 57.24
C GLU A 235 8.14 19.74 56.79
N LEU A 236 7.36 19.12 57.68
CA LEU A 236 6.45 18.02 57.34
C LEU A 236 5.46 18.41 56.24
N ASN A 237 4.85 19.60 56.33
CA ASN A 237 3.97 20.14 55.29
C ASN A 237 4.70 20.39 53.96
N SER A 238 5.98 20.74 53.97
CA SER A 238 6.78 20.88 52.74
C SER A 238 7.10 19.52 52.11
N VAL A 239 7.55 18.55 52.91
CA VAL A 239 7.84 17.18 52.47
C VAL A 239 6.59 16.48 51.94
N GLN A 240 5.43 16.70 52.58
CA GLN A 240 4.15 16.16 52.10
C GLN A 240 3.73 16.79 50.75
N LYS A 241 3.91 18.10 50.58
CA LYS A 241 3.68 18.76 49.28
C LYS A 241 4.61 18.22 48.18
N ASP A 242 5.87 17.99 48.50
CA ASP A 242 6.84 17.48 47.52
C ASP A 242 6.62 16.00 47.21
N SER A 243 6.23 15.19 48.19
CA SER A 243 5.79 13.79 47.99
C SER A 243 4.59 13.71 47.02
N VAL A 244 3.59 14.60 47.17
CA VAL A 244 2.46 14.68 46.22
C VAL A 244 2.93 15.05 44.81
N LYS A 245 3.83 16.05 44.66
CA LYS A 245 4.41 16.40 43.34
C LYS A 245 5.15 15.23 42.71
N PHE A 246 5.97 14.50 43.47
CA PHE A 246 6.71 13.35 42.95
C PHE A 246 5.78 12.18 42.59
N SER A 247 4.69 11.97 43.33
CA SER A 247 3.63 11.00 42.99
C SER A 247 2.91 11.37 41.68
N GLU A 248 2.55 12.64 41.51
CA GLU A 248 1.99 13.15 40.25
C GLU A 248 2.98 13.04 39.08
N GLN A 249 4.28 13.27 39.31
CA GLN A 249 5.29 13.17 38.27
C GLN A 249 5.57 11.71 37.90
N ALA A 250 5.59 10.80 38.87
CA ALA A 250 5.75 9.35 38.64
C ALA A 250 4.55 8.78 37.87
N SER A 251 3.32 9.15 38.21
CA SER A 251 2.11 8.73 37.49
C SER A 251 2.04 9.31 36.07
N ARG A 252 2.44 10.57 35.86
CA ARG A 252 2.62 11.15 34.51
C ARG A 252 3.64 10.36 33.68
N ALA A 253 4.83 10.10 34.23
CA ALA A 253 5.87 9.32 33.55
C ALA A 253 5.43 7.88 33.25
N GLN A 254 4.69 7.23 34.17
CA GLN A 254 4.14 5.89 33.96
C GLN A 254 3.12 5.86 32.81
N ASN A 255 2.24 6.86 32.72
CA ASN A 255 1.28 7.00 31.61
C ASN A 255 1.98 7.26 30.27
N GLU A 256 3.05 8.06 30.26
CA GLU A 256 3.88 8.28 29.06
C GLU A 256 4.57 7.00 28.61
N VAL A 257 5.19 6.24 29.52
CA VAL A 257 5.80 4.93 29.23
C VAL A 257 4.77 3.94 28.69
N GLN A 258 3.55 3.91 29.25
CA GLN A 258 2.48 3.05 28.78
C GLN A 258 2.05 3.42 27.35
N LYS A 259 1.88 4.72 27.06
CA LYS A 259 1.58 5.22 25.71
C LYS A 259 2.70 4.92 24.70
N MET A 260 3.96 4.98 25.14
CA MET A 260 5.11 4.57 24.30
C MET A 260 5.11 3.07 24.01
N LYS A 261 4.77 2.20 24.97
CA LYS A 261 4.63 0.75 24.74
C LYS A 261 3.53 0.42 23.74
N GLU A 262 2.37 1.06 23.86
CA GLU A 262 1.26 0.90 22.91
C GLU A 262 1.66 1.36 21.50
N SER A 263 2.38 2.48 21.41
CA SER A 263 2.94 2.97 20.14
C SER A 263 3.96 2.01 19.54
N LEU A 264 4.82 1.40 20.36
CA LEU A 264 5.83 0.42 19.92
C LEU A 264 5.18 -0.83 19.32
N ILE A 265 4.15 -1.38 19.98
CA ILE A 265 3.41 -2.56 19.48
C ILE A 265 2.80 -2.29 18.08
N ILE A 266 2.25 -1.08 17.87
CA ILE A 266 1.71 -0.67 16.56
C ILE A 266 2.83 -0.63 15.51
N VAL A 267 3.98 -0.03 15.82
CA VAL A 267 5.13 0.08 14.90
C VAL A 267 5.73 -1.30 14.58
N GLU A 268 5.80 -2.21 15.55
CA GLU A 268 6.22 -3.60 15.31
C GLU A 268 5.26 -4.35 14.38
N ALA A 269 3.95 -4.21 14.58
CA ALA A 269 2.95 -4.77 13.68
C ALA A 269 3.01 -4.17 12.26
N GLU A 270 3.24 -2.87 12.12
CA GLU A 270 3.45 -2.22 10.82
C GLU A 270 4.74 -2.70 10.12
N ARG A 271 5.84 -2.86 10.88
CA ARG A 271 7.12 -3.43 10.41
C ARG A 271 6.90 -4.85 9.87
N ASP A 272 6.24 -5.71 10.64
CA ASP A 272 6.08 -7.12 10.30
C ASP A 272 5.11 -7.32 9.12
N ALA A 273 4.06 -6.49 9.03
CA ALA A 273 3.21 -6.41 7.84
C ALA A 273 3.99 -5.91 6.60
N GLY A 274 4.93 -4.97 6.78
CA GLY A 274 5.85 -4.50 5.75
C GLY A 274 6.80 -5.61 5.25
N LEU A 275 7.42 -6.35 6.17
CA LEU A 275 8.30 -7.50 5.87
C LEU A 275 7.54 -8.61 5.13
N SER A 276 6.31 -8.92 5.56
CA SER A 276 5.43 -9.89 4.88
C SER A 276 5.10 -9.48 3.45
N LYS A 277 4.77 -8.19 3.22
CA LYS A 277 4.58 -7.65 1.86
C LYS A 277 5.86 -7.74 1.03
N HIS A 278 7.02 -7.39 1.60
CA HIS A 278 8.30 -7.45 0.88
C HIS A 278 8.68 -8.89 0.49
N LYS A 279 8.48 -9.86 1.38
CA LYS A 279 8.66 -11.30 1.08
C LYS A 279 7.80 -11.74 -0.10
N LYS A 280 6.52 -11.34 -0.14
CA LYS A 280 5.61 -11.65 -1.25
C LYS A 280 6.03 -10.98 -2.57
N CYS A 281 6.61 -9.78 -2.52
CA CYS A 281 7.18 -9.14 -3.70
C CYS A 281 8.42 -9.90 -4.23
N LEU A 282 9.32 -10.33 -3.35
CA LEU A 282 10.50 -11.14 -3.73
C LEU A 282 10.10 -12.48 -4.35
N GLU A 283 9.11 -13.17 -3.79
CA GLU A 283 8.56 -14.41 -4.35
C GLU A 283 7.96 -14.17 -5.76
N ARG A 284 7.23 -13.06 -5.97
CA ARG A 284 6.72 -12.69 -7.29
C ARG A 284 7.86 -12.37 -8.28
N ILE A 285 8.92 -11.69 -7.85
CA ILE A 285 10.09 -11.40 -8.68
C ILE A 285 10.78 -12.69 -9.09
N SER A 286 11.05 -13.61 -8.16
CA SER A 286 11.70 -14.90 -8.47
C SER A 286 10.87 -15.74 -9.46
N ASN A 287 9.55 -15.79 -9.28
CA ASN A 287 8.66 -16.46 -10.24
C ASN A 287 8.71 -15.81 -11.63
N LEU A 288 8.77 -14.48 -11.71
CA LEU A 288 8.91 -13.76 -12.98
C LEU A 288 10.28 -14.03 -13.64
N GLU A 289 11.37 -14.04 -12.87
CA GLU A 289 12.73 -14.38 -13.34
C GLU A 289 12.80 -15.79 -13.94
N VAL A 290 12.14 -16.77 -13.31
CA VAL A 290 12.02 -18.14 -13.86
C VAL A 290 11.25 -18.14 -15.18
N THR A 291 10.10 -17.45 -15.26
CA THR A 291 9.33 -17.38 -16.53
C THR A 291 10.08 -16.65 -17.64
N ALA A 292 10.82 -15.58 -17.31
CA ALA A 292 11.65 -14.85 -18.27
C ALA A 292 12.82 -15.69 -18.76
N SER A 293 13.44 -16.47 -17.87
CA SER A 293 14.53 -17.40 -18.22
C SER A 293 14.05 -18.52 -19.14
N GLN A 294 12.86 -19.07 -18.90
CA GLN A 294 12.26 -20.08 -19.78
C GLN A 294 11.93 -19.47 -21.16
N ALA A 295 11.28 -18.32 -21.21
CA ALA A 295 10.96 -17.64 -22.47
C ALA A 295 12.24 -17.27 -23.27
N LEU A 296 13.34 -16.93 -22.59
CA LEU A 296 14.63 -16.69 -23.22
C LEU A 296 15.23 -17.98 -23.83
N GLU A 297 15.05 -19.14 -23.21
CA GLU A 297 15.53 -20.40 -23.79
C GLU A 297 14.63 -20.86 -24.95
N ASP A 298 13.30 -20.72 -24.80
CA ASP A 298 12.33 -21.01 -25.87
C ASP A 298 12.62 -20.17 -27.13
N THR A 299 12.93 -18.88 -26.97
CA THR A 299 13.30 -18.00 -28.09
C THR A 299 14.64 -18.39 -28.74
N LYS A 300 15.63 -18.86 -27.99
CA LYS A 300 16.87 -19.43 -28.57
C LYS A 300 16.56 -20.68 -29.41
N GLU A 301 15.70 -21.56 -28.92
CA GLU A 301 15.35 -22.80 -29.62
C GLU A 301 14.52 -22.53 -30.88
N LEU A 302 13.57 -21.58 -30.83
CA LEU A 302 12.87 -21.07 -32.00
C LEU A 302 13.85 -20.45 -33.02
N ASN A 303 14.86 -19.70 -32.57
CA ASN A 303 15.86 -19.11 -33.45
C ASN A 303 16.73 -20.19 -34.15
N LYS A 304 17.17 -21.23 -33.43
CA LYS A 304 17.86 -22.39 -34.04
C LYS A 304 16.99 -23.05 -35.11
N ARG A 305 15.70 -23.23 -34.84
CA ARG A 305 14.72 -23.82 -35.79
C ARG A 305 14.52 -22.91 -37.01
N ALA A 306 14.44 -21.60 -36.82
CA ALA A 306 14.32 -20.63 -37.90
C ALA A 306 15.55 -20.65 -38.83
N ILE A 307 16.77 -20.61 -38.27
CA ILE A 307 18.03 -20.71 -39.03
C ILE A 307 18.09 -22.03 -39.82
N LYS A 308 17.67 -23.15 -39.21
CA LYS A 308 17.62 -24.43 -39.91
C LYS A 308 16.62 -24.40 -41.08
N ALA A 309 15.40 -23.91 -40.85
CA ALA A 309 14.39 -23.79 -41.91
C ALA A 309 14.82 -22.83 -43.03
N GLU A 310 15.54 -21.76 -42.70
CA GLU A 310 16.10 -20.81 -43.68
C GLU A 310 17.19 -21.45 -44.55
N THR A 311 18.09 -22.25 -43.97
CA THR A 311 19.11 -22.98 -44.75
C THR A 311 18.48 -24.06 -45.64
N GLU A 312 17.47 -24.79 -45.16
CA GLU A 312 16.69 -25.74 -45.96
C GLU A 312 15.96 -25.04 -47.12
N ALA A 313 15.30 -23.90 -46.86
CA ALA A 313 14.62 -23.11 -47.90
C ALA A 313 15.59 -22.55 -48.95
N GLN A 314 16.80 -22.13 -48.55
CA GLN A 314 17.80 -21.65 -49.50
C GLN A 314 18.39 -22.80 -50.34
N ASN A 315 18.54 -24.00 -49.78
CA ASN A 315 18.95 -25.19 -50.55
C ASN A 315 17.89 -25.54 -51.61
N LEU A 316 16.61 -25.60 -51.24
CA LEU A 316 15.51 -25.84 -52.18
C LEU A 316 15.44 -24.76 -53.28
N ARG A 317 15.68 -23.49 -52.95
CA ARG A 317 15.77 -22.40 -53.94
C ARG A 317 16.91 -22.62 -54.94
N ASN A 318 18.07 -23.10 -54.48
CA ASN A 318 19.20 -23.43 -55.35
C ASN A 318 18.87 -24.62 -56.29
N GLU A 319 18.19 -25.65 -55.78
CA GLU A 319 17.73 -26.78 -56.59
C GLU A 319 16.70 -26.37 -57.66
N ILE A 320 15.73 -25.52 -57.31
CA ILE A 320 14.76 -24.96 -58.26
C ILE A 320 15.50 -24.20 -59.38
N SER A 321 16.45 -23.33 -59.03
CA SER A 321 17.25 -22.58 -60.02
C SER A 321 18.03 -23.51 -60.97
N LYS A 322 18.52 -24.66 -60.46
CA LYS A 322 19.18 -25.69 -61.28
C LYS A 322 18.19 -26.34 -62.25
N PHE A 323 17.04 -26.79 -61.76
CA PHE A 323 15.99 -27.39 -62.61
C PHE A 323 15.43 -26.41 -63.65
N GLU A 324 15.34 -25.12 -63.34
CA GLU A 324 14.97 -24.09 -64.32
C GLU A 324 15.99 -24.01 -65.47
N SER A 325 17.29 -24.03 -65.15
CA SER A 325 18.35 -24.04 -66.17
C SER A 325 18.37 -25.32 -67.01
N GLU A 326 18.11 -26.49 -66.40
CA GLU A 326 18.01 -27.77 -67.11
C GLU A 326 16.78 -27.82 -68.03
N LYS A 327 15.63 -27.31 -67.55
CA LYS A 327 14.41 -27.15 -68.36
C LYS A 327 14.68 -26.27 -69.59
N ASP A 328 15.35 -25.13 -69.41
CA ASP A 328 15.62 -24.19 -70.50
C ASP A 328 16.63 -24.74 -71.51
N PHE A 329 17.63 -25.51 -71.04
CA PHE A 329 18.53 -26.26 -71.91
C PHE A 329 17.79 -27.31 -72.75
N VAL A 330 16.96 -28.15 -72.13
CA VAL A 330 16.18 -29.19 -72.84
C VAL A 330 15.18 -28.55 -73.82
N LEU A 331 14.56 -27.43 -73.45
CA LEU A 331 13.65 -26.70 -74.34
C LEU A 331 14.38 -26.09 -75.54
N TYR A 332 15.63 -25.64 -75.36
CA TYR A 332 16.49 -25.21 -76.46
C TYR A 332 16.86 -26.37 -77.41
N GLU A 333 17.29 -27.53 -76.89
CA GLU A 333 17.60 -28.70 -77.71
C GLU A 333 16.36 -29.23 -78.46
N TYR A 334 15.20 -29.26 -77.81
CA TYR A 334 13.93 -29.61 -78.45
C TYR A 334 13.60 -28.65 -79.61
N LYS A 335 13.74 -27.34 -79.38
CA LYS A 335 13.49 -26.32 -80.42
C LYS A 335 14.46 -26.47 -81.61
N LEU A 336 15.73 -26.77 -81.36
CA LEU A 336 16.72 -27.05 -82.42
C LEU A 336 16.36 -28.33 -83.19
N SER A 337 15.93 -29.37 -82.49
CA SER A 337 15.48 -30.64 -83.09
C SER A 337 14.27 -30.45 -83.99
N MET A 338 13.30 -29.62 -83.58
CA MET A 338 12.14 -29.28 -84.42
C MET A 338 12.53 -28.58 -85.73
N VAL A 339 13.50 -27.66 -85.71
CA VAL A 339 14.02 -27.02 -86.92
C VAL A 339 14.70 -28.06 -87.83
N ASN A 340 15.55 -28.92 -87.28
CA ASN A 340 16.20 -29.99 -88.04
C ASN A 340 15.19 -30.96 -88.68
N ILE A 341 14.09 -31.28 -87.99
CA ILE A 341 13.00 -32.10 -88.53
C ILE A 341 12.34 -31.39 -89.71
N SER A 342 11.97 -30.10 -89.57
CA SER A 342 11.38 -29.33 -90.67
C SER A 342 12.29 -29.25 -91.91
N ASP A 343 13.61 -29.07 -91.71
CA ASP A 343 14.59 -29.08 -92.79
C ASP A 343 14.72 -30.45 -93.47
N LEU A 344 14.60 -31.54 -92.71
CA LEU A 344 14.62 -32.90 -93.24
C LEU A 344 13.32 -33.26 -93.97
N GLU A 345 12.16 -32.85 -93.45
CA GLU A 345 10.86 -33.00 -94.11
C GLU A 345 10.83 -32.28 -95.46
N GLY A 346 11.37 -31.04 -95.52
CA GLY A 346 11.53 -30.30 -96.77
C GLY A 346 12.42 -31.02 -97.80
N LYS A 347 13.57 -31.55 -97.36
CA LYS A 347 14.46 -32.35 -98.24
C LYS A 347 13.80 -33.65 -98.72
N LEU A 348 13.04 -34.31 -97.86
CA LEU A 348 12.31 -35.55 -98.18
C LEU A 348 11.18 -35.28 -99.18
N LEU A 349 10.51 -34.13 -99.10
CA LEU A 349 9.53 -33.69 -100.09
C LEU A 349 10.17 -33.53 -101.47
N VAL A 350 11.28 -32.80 -101.58
CA VAL A 350 12.00 -32.61 -102.87
C VAL A 350 12.44 -33.96 -103.45
N ALA A 351 13.08 -34.83 -102.65
CA ALA A 351 13.51 -36.14 -103.12
C ALA A 351 12.33 -37.06 -103.54
N ARG A 352 11.15 -36.89 -102.94
CA ARG A 352 9.92 -37.58 -103.35
C ARG A 352 9.41 -37.07 -104.69
N GLU A 353 9.42 -35.76 -104.92
CA GLU A 353 9.03 -35.14 -106.19
C GLU A 353 9.99 -35.58 -107.31
N GLU A 354 11.30 -35.56 -107.07
CA GLU A 354 12.32 -36.08 -108.01
C GLU A 354 12.09 -37.56 -108.36
N SER A 355 11.81 -38.40 -107.36
CA SER A 355 11.47 -39.81 -107.58
C SER A 355 10.18 -39.99 -108.39
N GLY A 356 9.17 -39.14 -108.15
CA GLY A 356 7.93 -39.09 -108.93
C GLY A 356 8.17 -38.79 -110.40
N MET A 357 8.96 -37.74 -110.69
CA MET A 357 9.37 -37.39 -112.06
C MET A 357 10.14 -38.53 -112.74
N LEU A 358 11.01 -39.24 -112.00
CA LEU A 358 11.71 -40.42 -112.52
C LEU A 358 10.77 -41.58 -112.82
N THR A 359 9.75 -41.84 -111.98
CA THR A 359 8.74 -42.87 -112.26
C THR A 359 7.90 -42.52 -113.49
N GLU A 360 7.52 -41.26 -113.70
CA GLU A 360 6.80 -40.85 -114.93
C GLU A 360 7.65 -41.06 -116.19
N ILE A 361 8.97 -40.81 -116.12
CA ILE A 361 9.90 -41.09 -117.22
C ILE A 361 10.01 -42.60 -117.49
N ILE A 362 10.06 -43.42 -116.43
CA ILE A 362 10.10 -44.89 -116.55
C ILE A 362 8.80 -45.42 -117.15
N ASP A 363 7.65 -45.01 -116.64
CA ASP A 363 6.32 -45.40 -117.16
C ASP A 363 6.17 -45.00 -118.64
N GLY A 364 6.64 -43.80 -119.01
CA GLY A 364 6.70 -43.34 -120.40
C GLY A 364 7.59 -44.23 -121.28
N ALA A 365 8.78 -44.59 -120.80
CA ALA A 365 9.70 -45.49 -121.50
C ALA A 365 9.15 -46.92 -121.61
N GLU A 366 8.50 -47.46 -120.58
CA GLU A 366 7.84 -48.77 -120.61
C GLU A 366 6.66 -48.79 -121.60
N ALA A 367 5.87 -47.72 -121.64
CA ALA A 367 4.81 -47.56 -122.64
C ALA A 367 5.37 -47.53 -124.07
N GLU A 368 6.51 -46.86 -124.28
CA GLU A 368 7.20 -46.81 -125.58
C GLU A 368 7.76 -48.19 -125.98
N ILE A 369 8.42 -48.90 -125.05
CA ILE A 369 8.88 -50.29 -125.23
C ILE A 369 7.70 -51.21 -125.58
N LYS A 370 6.53 -51.02 -124.94
CA LYS A 370 5.32 -51.80 -125.21
C LYS A 370 4.78 -51.54 -126.62
N LYS A 371 4.76 -50.29 -127.11
CA LYS A 371 4.43 -49.94 -128.50
C LYS A 371 5.40 -50.56 -129.50
N LEU A 372 6.71 -50.46 -129.24
CA LEU A 372 7.74 -51.05 -130.09
C LEU A 372 7.60 -52.57 -130.15
N LYS A 373 7.26 -53.22 -129.03
CA LYS A 373 7.00 -54.66 -128.97
C LYS A 373 5.78 -55.08 -129.79
N THR A 374 4.70 -54.29 -129.82
CA THR A 374 3.54 -54.57 -130.69
C THR A 374 3.89 -54.40 -132.17
N VAL A 375 4.60 -53.33 -132.55
CA VAL A 375 5.06 -53.12 -133.95
C VAL A 375 5.99 -54.25 -134.40
N LEU A 376 6.85 -54.76 -133.52
CA LEU A 376 7.74 -55.88 -133.82
C LEU A 376 6.96 -57.20 -134.00
N MET A 377 5.87 -57.41 -133.26
CA MET A 377 4.94 -58.52 -133.51
C MET A 377 4.21 -58.38 -134.84
N GLU A 378 3.73 -57.18 -135.19
CA GLU A 378 3.08 -56.90 -136.48
C GLU A 378 4.03 -57.16 -137.65
N LEU A 379 5.26 -56.64 -137.62
CA LEU A 379 6.30 -56.93 -138.62
C LEU A 379 6.67 -58.42 -138.68
N SER A 380 6.62 -59.16 -137.57
CA SER A 380 6.87 -60.60 -137.58
C SER A 380 5.73 -61.38 -138.23
N LEU A 381 4.48 -60.98 -137.99
CA LEU A 381 3.29 -61.54 -138.65
C LEU A 381 3.25 -61.17 -140.14
N GLU A 382 3.67 -59.96 -140.50
CA GLU A 382 3.75 -59.51 -141.89
C GLU A 382 4.88 -60.23 -142.66
N LYS A 383 6.01 -60.49 -142.00
CA LYS A 383 7.07 -61.40 -142.50
C LYS A 383 6.55 -62.83 -142.69
N GLU A 384 5.77 -63.37 -141.75
CA GLU A 384 5.18 -64.71 -141.86
C GLU A 384 4.04 -64.78 -142.90
N ALA A 385 3.36 -63.67 -143.18
CA ALA A 385 2.36 -63.56 -144.24
C ALA A 385 3.00 -63.43 -145.63
N ALA A 386 4.04 -62.61 -145.77
CA ALA A 386 4.83 -62.48 -146.99
C ALA A 386 5.58 -63.77 -147.36
N ALA A 387 5.88 -64.63 -146.38
CA ALA A 387 6.54 -65.92 -146.58
C ALA A 387 5.61 -67.06 -147.06
N ARG A 388 4.31 -66.81 -147.29
CA ARG A 388 3.31 -67.88 -147.50
C ARG A 388 2.74 -67.99 -148.93
N ASP A 389 3.35 -67.34 -149.92
CA ASP A 389 2.91 -67.38 -151.33
C ASP A 389 4.07 -67.57 -152.34
N TYR A 390 5.03 -68.44 -152.01
CA TYR A 390 5.92 -69.03 -153.02
C TYR A 390 6.14 -70.53 -152.79
N SER A 391 6.14 -71.26 -153.90
CA SER A 391 5.96 -72.72 -153.95
C SER A 391 7.28 -73.50 -154.02
N THR A 392 7.21 -74.77 -153.56
CA THR A 392 8.00 -75.95 -154.00
C THR A 392 9.52 -76.07 -153.70
N THR A 393 9.90 -77.29 -153.26
CA THR A 393 11.22 -78.00 -153.44
C THR A 393 12.46 -77.39 -152.78
N GLU A 394 13.49 -78.09 -152.28
CA GLU A 394 13.96 -79.51 -152.28
C GLU A 394 14.88 -79.70 -151.03
N LEU A 395 14.73 -80.73 -150.18
CA LEU A 395 15.42 -82.06 -150.15
C LEU A 395 16.87 -82.15 -149.60
N ALA A 396 17.16 -83.27 -148.91
CA ALA A 396 18.47 -83.79 -148.44
C ALA A 396 19.18 -83.05 -147.26
N CYS A 397 19.84 -83.70 -146.29
CA CYS A 397 20.01 -85.13 -145.92
C CYS A 397 20.33 -85.19 -144.39
N ALA A 398 19.64 -86.02 -143.59
CA ALA A 398 20.00 -87.42 -143.22
C ALA A 398 21.03 -87.55 -142.07
N GLN A 399 20.68 -88.29 -141.01
CA GLN A 399 21.38 -89.53 -140.61
C GLN A 399 20.72 -90.16 -139.34
N ASP A 400 19.87 -91.17 -139.50
CA ASP A 400 19.72 -92.29 -138.53
C ASP A 400 18.93 -93.45 -139.17
N ASP A 401 19.50 -94.66 -139.15
CA ASP A 401 18.97 -96.00 -139.57
C ASP A 401 20.18 -96.96 -139.81
N LEU A 402 20.18 -98.31 -139.67
CA LEU A 402 19.28 -99.29 -139.03
C LEU A 402 19.95 -100.71 -139.04
N ASN A 403 19.74 -101.56 -138.02
CA ASN A 403 19.77 -103.06 -138.02
C ASN A 403 20.98 -103.96 -138.45
N ARG A 404 21.56 -104.67 -137.45
CA ARG A 404 21.43 -106.14 -137.15
C ARG A 404 21.97 -107.30 -138.07
N LEU A 405 22.70 -108.24 -137.42
CA LEU A 405 23.06 -109.67 -137.75
C LEU A 405 24.19 -109.90 -138.80
N ASN A 406 25.10 -110.89 -138.68
CA ASN A 406 24.93 -112.32 -138.37
C ASN A 406 26.21 -113.04 -137.84
N GLY A 407 26.12 -114.31 -137.40
CA GLY A 407 27.27 -115.13 -136.97
C GLY A 407 27.23 -116.63 -137.39
N GLU A 408 28.32 -117.33 -137.07
CA GLU A 408 28.63 -118.79 -137.13
C GLU A 408 28.93 -119.51 -138.47
N LEU A 409 30.09 -120.21 -138.52
CA LEU A 409 30.22 -121.63 -138.98
C LEU A 409 31.62 -122.30 -138.73
N SER A 410 31.76 -122.94 -137.56
CA SER A 410 32.31 -124.30 -137.22
C SER A 410 33.68 -124.91 -137.72
N VAL A 411 34.10 -125.96 -136.98
CA VAL A 411 35.17 -127.01 -137.19
C VAL A 411 36.65 -126.59 -136.90
N GLY A 412 37.59 -127.35 -136.29
CA GLY A 412 37.62 -128.63 -135.52
C GLY A 412 38.74 -129.63 -135.96
N ALA A 413 39.40 -130.52 -135.17
CA ALA A 413 39.69 -130.66 -133.71
C ALA A 413 40.54 -131.95 -133.41
N SER A 414 41.66 -131.95 -132.63
CA SER A 414 42.31 -133.22 -132.15
C SER A 414 43.27 -133.14 -130.92
N LYS A 415 43.34 -134.23 -130.12
CA LYS A 415 44.18 -134.55 -128.90
C LYS A 415 45.46 -135.38 -129.27
N PRO A 416 46.36 -135.94 -128.38
CA PRO A 416 46.28 -136.18 -126.90
C PRO A 416 47.58 -136.17 -125.99
N ASN A 417 47.36 -136.47 -124.68
CA ASN A 417 48.21 -137.17 -123.64
C ASN A 417 49.11 -136.46 -122.56
N ASP A 418 48.70 -136.70 -121.30
CA ASP A 418 49.41 -137.20 -120.09
C ASP A 418 50.42 -136.40 -119.19
N THR A 419 49.88 -135.98 -118.04
CA THR A 419 50.42 -136.17 -116.65
C THR A 419 51.60 -135.35 -116.10
N GLU A 420 51.46 -134.01 -116.05
CA GLU A 420 52.21 -133.18 -115.07
C GLU A 420 51.32 -132.17 -114.27
N ASP A 421 50.01 -132.20 -114.48
CA ASP A 421 49.05 -131.17 -114.03
C ASP A 421 48.63 -131.21 -112.54
N LYS A 422 49.29 -131.99 -111.67
CA LYS A 422 48.90 -132.08 -110.24
C LYS A 422 49.66 -131.11 -109.31
N CYS A 423 50.82 -130.62 -109.70
CA CYS A 423 51.57 -129.63 -108.90
C CYS A 423 51.11 -128.19 -109.19
N VAL A 424 50.82 -127.85 -110.44
CA VAL A 424 50.43 -126.49 -110.86
C VAL A 424 49.09 -126.07 -110.23
N VAL A 425 48.11 -126.99 -110.13
CA VAL A 425 46.79 -126.70 -109.52
C VAL A 425 46.89 -126.36 -108.03
N LEU A 426 47.84 -126.96 -107.29
CA LEU A 426 48.08 -126.64 -105.88
C LEU A 426 48.78 -125.29 -105.72
N GLU A 427 49.74 -124.94 -106.57
CA GLU A 427 50.44 -123.65 -106.53
C GLU A 427 49.52 -122.47 -106.88
N ILE A 428 48.61 -122.66 -107.85
CA ILE A 428 47.55 -121.69 -108.21
C ILE A 428 46.54 -121.54 -107.07
N SER A 429 46.08 -122.65 -106.47
CA SER A 429 45.14 -122.61 -105.34
C SER A 429 45.73 -121.87 -104.12
N LYS A 430 47.00 -122.13 -103.81
CA LYS A 430 47.76 -121.40 -102.77
C LYS A 430 47.84 -119.89 -103.06
N HIS A 431 48.15 -119.48 -104.30
CA HIS A 431 48.15 -118.05 -104.67
C HIS A 431 46.76 -117.41 -104.60
N SER A 432 45.71 -118.15 -104.99
CA SER A 432 44.32 -117.70 -104.86
C SER A 432 43.94 -117.44 -103.39
N LEU A 433 44.34 -118.34 -102.48
CA LEU A 433 44.09 -118.19 -101.03
C LEU A 433 44.87 -116.99 -100.44
N TYR A 434 46.12 -116.76 -100.84
CA TYR A 434 46.86 -115.55 -100.42
C TYR A 434 46.19 -114.26 -100.92
N LEU A 435 45.70 -114.24 -102.17
CA LEU A 435 44.98 -113.10 -102.73
C LEU A 435 43.63 -112.86 -102.03
N GLU A 436 42.95 -113.93 -101.63
CA GLU A 436 41.70 -113.85 -100.85
C GLU A 436 41.97 -113.33 -99.42
N VAL A 437 43.04 -113.79 -98.76
CA VAL A 437 43.49 -113.26 -97.46
C VAL A 437 43.85 -111.77 -97.54
N ASP A 438 44.57 -111.33 -98.58
CA ASP A 438 44.90 -109.91 -98.78
C ASP A 438 43.65 -109.05 -99.08
N ASN A 439 42.70 -109.56 -99.86
CA ASN A 439 41.41 -108.90 -100.08
C ASN A 439 40.55 -108.82 -98.81
N LEU A 440 40.58 -109.85 -97.95
CA LEU A 440 39.93 -109.84 -96.64
C LEU A 440 40.62 -108.87 -95.69
N ALA A 441 41.95 -108.80 -95.68
CA ALA A 441 42.72 -107.84 -94.89
C ALA A 441 42.42 -106.39 -95.29
N LYS A 442 42.30 -106.10 -96.60
CA LYS A 442 41.87 -104.78 -97.10
C LYS A 442 40.44 -104.43 -96.68
N LYS A 443 39.51 -105.39 -96.73
CA LYS A 443 38.14 -105.21 -96.22
C LYS A 443 38.11 -104.98 -94.71
N LEU A 444 38.94 -105.69 -93.95
CA LEU A 444 39.08 -105.51 -92.50
C LEU A 444 39.60 -104.11 -92.18
N ALA A 445 40.69 -103.66 -92.82
CA ALA A 445 41.23 -102.32 -92.63
C ALA A 445 40.22 -101.19 -92.99
N MET A 446 39.44 -101.35 -94.06
CA MET A 446 38.34 -100.41 -94.37
C MET A 446 37.25 -100.41 -93.29
N LYS A 447 36.93 -101.57 -92.71
CA LYS A 447 35.93 -101.69 -91.64
C LYS A 447 36.45 -101.15 -90.30
N ASP A 448 37.73 -101.32 -90.00
CA ASP A 448 38.38 -100.72 -88.84
C ASP A 448 38.41 -99.19 -88.94
N GLN A 449 38.69 -98.65 -90.15
CA GLN A 449 38.59 -97.21 -90.39
C GLN A 449 37.14 -96.70 -90.28
N GLU A 450 36.16 -97.42 -90.82
CA GLU A 450 34.73 -97.08 -90.66
C GLU A 450 34.32 -97.10 -89.18
N LEU A 451 34.73 -98.12 -88.42
CA LEU A 451 34.49 -98.21 -86.97
C LEU A 451 35.15 -97.05 -86.22
N PHE A 452 36.38 -96.68 -86.54
CA PHE A 452 37.08 -95.55 -85.93
C PHE A 452 36.39 -94.21 -86.21
N GLU A 453 35.89 -94.01 -87.44
CA GLU A 453 35.07 -92.83 -87.75
C GLU A 453 33.72 -92.82 -87.03
N LYS A 454 33.07 -93.98 -86.87
CA LYS A 454 31.82 -94.11 -86.12
C LYS A 454 32.05 -93.84 -84.63
N GLN A 455 33.14 -94.35 -84.07
CA GLN A 455 33.56 -94.08 -82.68
C GLN A 455 33.81 -92.58 -82.46
N ARG A 456 34.58 -91.92 -83.34
CA ARG A 456 34.79 -90.46 -83.27
C ARG A 456 33.47 -89.67 -83.38
N LYS A 457 32.54 -90.10 -84.23
CA LYS A 457 31.21 -89.48 -84.36
C LYS A 457 30.36 -89.69 -83.10
N LEU A 458 30.44 -90.86 -82.47
CA LEU A 458 29.76 -91.17 -81.20
C LEU A 458 30.31 -90.32 -80.05
N GLU A 459 31.64 -90.22 -79.92
CA GLU A 459 32.32 -89.36 -78.93
C GLU A 459 31.93 -87.89 -79.09
N LYS A 460 31.85 -87.38 -80.34
CA LYS A 460 31.36 -86.02 -80.59
C LYS A 460 29.92 -85.85 -80.12
N LEU A 461 29.01 -86.76 -80.51
CA LEU A 461 27.61 -86.70 -80.10
C LEU A 461 27.43 -86.80 -78.58
N GLN A 462 28.31 -87.54 -77.87
CA GLN A 462 28.32 -87.61 -76.41
C GLN A 462 28.71 -86.27 -75.77
N ILE A 463 29.70 -85.56 -76.34
CA ILE A 463 30.09 -84.21 -75.89
C ILE A 463 28.96 -83.21 -76.19
N ASP A 464 28.42 -83.23 -77.41
CA ASP A 464 27.31 -82.34 -77.81
C ASP A 464 26.09 -82.54 -76.88
N LEU A 465 25.74 -83.79 -76.55
CA LEU A 465 24.66 -84.12 -75.60
C LEU A 465 24.94 -83.63 -74.16
N GLN A 466 26.19 -83.72 -73.69
CA GLN A 466 26.57 -83.18 -72.37
C GLN A 466 26.47 -81.65 -72.32
N ILE A 467 26.84 -80.96 -73.39
CA ILE A 467 26.71 -79.50 -73.52
C ILE A 467 25.23 -79.11 -73.50
N GLU A 468 24.37 -79.80 -74.25
CA GLU A 468 22.92 -79.54 -74.25
C GLU A 468 22.28 -79.81 -72.88
N HIS A 469 22.69 -80.86 -72.15
CA HIS A 469 22.19 -81.10 -70.79
C HIS A 469 22.60 -79.98 -69.80
N LEU A 470 23.83 -79.48 -69.88
CA LEU A 470 24.28 -78.34 -69.05
C LEU A 470 23.53 -77.05 -69.41
N SER A 471 23.33 -76.80 -70.70
CA SER A 471 22.54 -75.67 -71.22
C SER A 471 21.09 -75.73 -70.72
N HIS A 472 20.44 -76.90 -70.81
CA HIS A 472 19.08 -77.11 -70.33
C HIS A 472 18.95 -76.88 -68.81
N ALA A 473 19.87 -77.43 -68.01
CA ALA A 473 19.88 -77.23 -66.57
C ALA A 473 20.07 -75.75 -66.18
N GLN A 474 20.89 -75.00 -66.93
CA GLN A 474 21.05 -73.57 -66.73
C GLN A 474 19.78 -72.79 -67.10
N VAL A 475 19.12 -73.12 -68.22
CA VAL A 475 17.85 -72.51 -68.61
C VAL A 475 16.76 -72.78 -67.57
N GLU A 476 16.64 -74.02 -67.09
CA GLU A 476 15.68 -74.38 -66.05
C GLU A 476 15.91 -73.59 -64.75
N ALA A 477 17.17 -73.47 -64.30
CA ALA A 477 17.53 -72.65 -63.14
C ALA A 477 17.16 -71.17 -63.32
N THR A 478 17.37 -70.59 -64.51
CA THR A 478 16.96 -69.20 -64.80
C THR A 478 15.43 -69.04 -64.82
N LEU A 479 14.70 -70.03 -65.30
CA LEU A 479 13.23 -70.02 -65.33
C LEU A 479 12.65 -70.11 -63.90
N GLN A 480 13.20 -70.99 -63.05
CA GLN A 480 12.81 -71.08 -61.64
C GLN A 480 13.10 -69.78 -60.88
N ALA A 481 14.27 -69.15 -61.13
CA ALA A 481 14.59 -67.85 -60.54
C ALA A 481 13.63 -66.73 -61.00
N LEU A 482 13.29 -66.69 -62.28
CA LEU A 482 12.32 -65.73 -62.82
C LEU A 482 10.91 -65.96 -62.25
N GLN A 483 10.49 -67.22 -62.06
CA GLN A 483 9.22 -67.56 -61.44
C GLN A 483 9.17 -67.11 -59.96
N HIS A 484 10.25 -67.31 -59.21
CA HIS A 484 10.34 -66.79 -57.83
C HIS A 484 10.22 -65.26 -57.79
N LEU A 485 10.98 -64.55 -58.63
CA LEU A 485 10.91 -63.09 -58.73
C LEU A 485 9.51 -62.60 -59.15
N HIS A 486 8.83 -63.32 -60.04
CA HIS A 486 7.44 -63.00 -60.41
C HIS A 486 6.48 -63.16 -59.24
N CYS A 487 6.57 -64.26 -58.47
CA CYS A 487 5.78 -64.46 -57.26
C CYS A 487 6.03 -63.36 -56.23
N GLN A 488 7.31 -63.03 -55.97
CA GLN A 488 7.70 -61.97 -55.03
C GLN A 488 7.14 -60.61 -55.48
N ALA A 489 7.34 -60.21 -56.73
CA ALA A 489 6.82 -58.95 -57.27
C ALA A 489 5.28 -58.89 -57.20
N GLN A 490 4.59 -60.03 -57.38
CA GLN A 490 3.14 -60.12 -57.24
C GLN A 490 2.68 -59.99 -55.77
N GLU A 491 3.45 -60.51 -54.81
CA GLU A 491 3.19 -60.31 -53.37
C GLU A 491 3.43 -58.86 -52.94
N GLU A 492 4.53 -58.24 -53.39
CA GLU A 492 4.82 -56.82 -53.18
C GLU A 492 3.73 -55.93 -53.78
N GLN A 493 3.25 -56.24 -54.99
CA GLN A 493 2.13 -55.53 -55.62
C GLN A 493 0.83 -55.65 -54.80
N ARG A 494 0.53 -56.84 -54.24
CA ARG A 494 -0.62 -57.03 -53.33
C ARG A 494 -0.46 -56.24 -52.03
N ALA A 495 0.74 -56.22 -51.45
CA ALA A 495 1.02 -55.48 -50.23
C ALA A 495 0.83 -53.97 -50.43
N LEU A 496 1.44 -53.40 -51.48
CA LEU A 496 1.27 -51.98 -51.85
C LEU A 496 -0.19 -51.65 -52.17
N ALA A 497 -0.93 -52.53 -52.86
CA ALA A 497 -2.35 -52.31 -53.11
C ALA A 497 -3.19 -52.25 -51.81
N MET A 498 -2.88 -53.09 -50.82
CA MET A 498 -3.52 -53.04 -49.51
C MET A 498 -3.12 -51.80 -48.70
N GLU A 499 -1.86 -51.38 -48.75
CA GLU A 499 -1.41 -50.15 -48.12
C GLU A 499 -2.07 -48.91 -48.75
N HIS A 500 -2.09 -48.80 -50.08
CA HIS A 500 -2.81 -47.73 -50.78
C HIS A 500 -4.31 -47.72 -50.44
N LYS A 501 -4.95 -48.89 -50.29
CA LYS A 501 -6.35 -48.98 -49.86
C LYS A 501 -6.52 -48.49 -48.42
N LYS A 502 -5.71 -48.99 -47.48
CA LYS A 502 -5.73 -48.60 -46.07
C LYS A 502 -5.47 -47.11 -45.88
N SER A 503 -4.49 -46.55 -46.59
CA SER A 503 -4.19 -45.11 -46.58
C SER A 503 -5.33 -44.30 -47.20
N ARG A 504 -5.97 -44.76 -48.28
CA ARG A 504 -7.15 -44.11 -48.88
C ARG A 504 -8.37 -44.10 -47.94
N GLU A 505 -8.55 -45.14 -47.14
CA GLU A 505 -9.67 -45.25 -46.19
C GLU A 505 -9.41 -44.49 -44.87
N LEU A 506 -8.17 -44.50 -44.36
CA LEU A 506 -7.81 -43.85 -43.09
C LEU A 506 -7.46 -42.36 -43.22
N TRP A 507 -6.87 -41.91 -44.34
CA TRP A 507 -6.45 -40.51 -44.51
C TRP A 507 -7.62 -39.51 -44.39
N PRO A 508 -8.81 -39.74 -44.97
CA PRO A 508 -9.97 -38.86 -44.76
C PRO A 508 -10.43 -38.81 -43.30
N TRP A 509 -10.21 -39.87 -42.51
CA TRP A 509 -10.60 -39.93 -41.11
C TRP A 509 -9.58 -39.21 -40.20
N SER A 510 -8.28 -39.44 -40.39
CA SER A 510 -7.22 -38.73 -39.66
C SER A 510 -7.27 -37.22 -39.94
N SER A 511 -7.29 -36.84 -41.22
CA SER A 511 -7.38 -35.44 -41.63
C SER A 511 -8.62 -34.74 -41.07
N LYS A 512 -9.78 -35.44 -41.02
CA LYS A 512 -11.01 -34.89 -40.42
C LYS A 512 -10.89 -34.70 -38.90
N ILE A 513 -10.22 -35.61 -38.19
CA ILE A 513 -9.97 -35.47 -36.74
C ILE A 513 -9.01 -34.30 -36.48
N GLU A 514 -7.93 -34.20 -37.24
CA GLU A 514 -6.96 -33.10 -37.14
C GLU A 514 -7.62 -31.74 -37.40
N VAL A 515 -8.38 -31.61 -38.50
CA VAL A 515 -9.10 -30.36 -38.84
C VAL A 515 -10.15 -30.00 -37.79
N GLU A 516 -10.94 -30.95 -37.29
CA GLU A 516 -11.94 -30.66 -36.25
C GLU A 516 -11.27 -30.31 -34.90
N THR A 517 -10.10 -30.90 -34.60
CA THR A 517 -9.30 -30.57 -33.41
C THR A 517 -8.72 -29.16 -33.51
N CYS A 518 -8.12 -28.79 -34.65
CA CYS A 518 -7.64 -27.43 -34.92
C CYS A 518 -8.77 -26.40 -34.86
N LYS A 519 -9.93 -26.70 -35.47
CA LYS A 519 -11.13 -25.86 -35.42
C LYS A 519 -11.63 -25.65 -33.98
N ASN A 520 -11.65 -26.70 -33.16
CA ASN A 520 -12.05 -26.59 -31.76
C ASN A 520 -11.03 -25.80 -30.92
N SER A 521 -9.72 -25.94 -31.18
CA SER A 521 -8.68 -25.11 -30.55
C SER A 521 -8.87 -23.64 -30.91
N LEU A 522 -9.04 -23.33 -32.20
CA LEU A 522 -9.24 -21.98 -32.71
C LEU A 522 -10.54 -21.35 -32.19
N ALA A 523 -11.62 -22.12 -32.06
CA ALA A 523 -12.86 -21.67 -31.44
C ALA A 523 -12.67 -21.35 -29.94
N GLY A 524 -11.85 -22.13 -29.24
CA GLY A 524 -11.44 -21.87 -27.85
C GLY A 524 -10.57 -20.62 -27.71
N GLU A 525 -9.63 -20.39 -28.62
CA GLU A 525 -8.82 -19.16 -28.70
C GLU A 525 -9.67 -17.93 -28.98
N LEU A 526 -10.54 -17.99 -30.00
CA LEU A 526 -11.48 -16.92 -30.33
C LEU A 526 -12.41 -16.60 -29.15
N LYS A 527 -12.78 -17.62 -28.36
CA LYS A 527 -13.54 -17.43 -27.12
C LYS A 527 -12.74 -16.67 -26.07
N ARG A 528 -11.51 -17.11 -25.75
CA ARG A 528 -10.62 -16.41 -24.80
C ARG A 528 -10.39 -14.95 -25.21
N VAL A 529 -10.04 -14.70 -26.48
CA VAL A 529 -9.84 -13.35 -27.01
C VAL A 529 -11.11 -12.50 -26.90
N LYS A 530 -12.31 -13.08 -27.08
CA LYS A 530 -13.57 -12.36 -26.89
C LYS A 530 -13.80 -11.99 -25.42
N ASP A 531 -13.52 -12.91 -24.51
CA ASP A 531 -13.74 -12.73 -23.07
C ASP A 531 -12.69 -11.77 -22.45
N GLU A 532 -11.45 -11.82 -22.94
CA GLU A 532 -10.38 -10.85 -22.66
C GLU A 532 -10.74 -9.44 -23.18
N ASN A 533 -11.25 -9.32 -24.41
CA ASN A 533 -11.74 -8.04 -24.93
C ASN A 533 -12.94 -7.50 -24.14
N HIS A 534 -13.81 -8.35 -23.62
CA HIS A 534 -14.91 -7.92 -22.75
C HIS A 534 -14.35 -7.37 -21.43
N SER A 535 -13.44 -8.11 -20.80
CA SER A 535 -12.75 -7.72 -19.56
C SER A 535 -11.96 -6.41 -19.71
N LEU A 536 -11.26 -6.23 -20.83
CA LEU A 536 -10.55 -4.99 -21.17
C LEU A 536 -11.50 -3.81 -21.37
N ASN A 537 -12.69 -4.02 -21.95
CA ASN A 537 -13.70 -2.98 -22.05
C ASN A 537 -14.28 -2.60 -20.67
N GLU A 538 -14.54 -3.57 -19.79
CA GLU A 538 -14.98 -3.28 -18.40
C GLU A 538 -13.90 -2.53 -17.60
N LEU A 539 -12.63 -2.91 -17.76
CA LEU A 539 -11.49 -2.18 -17.20
C LEU A 539 -11.38 -0.77 -17.78
N LYS A 540 -11.65 -0.59 -19.08
CA LYS A 540 -11.68 0.73 -19.72
C LYS A 540 -12.81 1.60 -19.18
N PHE A 541 -14.02 1.06 -19.00
CA PHE A 541 -15.14 1.80 -18.42
C PHE A 541 -14.89 2.19 -16.96
N SER A 542 -14.44 1.25 -16.12
CA SER A 542 -14.11 1.53 -14.72
C SER A 542 -12.93 2.50 -14.58
N SER A 543 -11.91 2.40 -15.43
CA SER A 543 -10.83 3.38 -15.51
C SER A 543 -11.33 4.77 -15.95
N SER A 544 -12.26 4.85 -16.91
CA SER A 544 -12.84 6.12 -17.37
C SER A 544 -13.62 6.82 -16.26
N ILE A 545 -14.42 6.07 -15.50
CA ILE A 545 -15.17 6.59 -14.34
C ILE A 545 -14.20 7.05 -13.23
N SER A 546 -13.13 6.30 -13.00
CA SER A 546 -12.09 6.69 -12.03
C SER A 546 -11.37 7.98 -12.41
N ILE A 547 -11.06 8.16 -13.71
CA ILE A 547 -10.47 9.39 -14.24
C ILE A 547 -11.43 10.58 -14.07
N GLU A 548 -12.70 10.43 -14.45
CA GLU A 548 -13.72 11.48 -14.29
C GLU A 548 -13.90 11.90 -12.82
N ASN A 549 -13.87 10.94 -11.88
CA ASN A 549 -13.92 11.23 -10.45
C ASN A 549 -12.70 12.04 -9.97
N LEU A 550 -11.49 11.69 -10.42
CA LEU A 550 -10.25 12.42 -10.10
C LEU A 550 -10.23 13.83 -10.71
N GLU A 551 -10.73 14.00 -11.94
CA GLU A 551 -10.88 15.31 -12.58
C GLU A 551 -11.84 16.21 -11.80
N ASN A 552 -12.97 15.67 -11.34
CA ASN A 552 -13.93 16.37 -10.48
C ASN A 552 -13.32 16.74 -9.11
N GLU A 553 -12.52 15.87 -8.49
CA GLU A 553 -11.81 16.18 -7.26
C GLU A 553 -10.80 17.33 -7.48
N ILE A 554 -10.00 17.27 -8.55
CA ILE A 554 -9.04 18.33 -8.94
C ILE A 554 -9.74 19.67 -9.17
N LEU A 555 -10.91 19.69 -9.82
CA LEU A 555 -11.72 20.90 -9.99
C LEU A 555 -12.21 21.46 -8.64
N SER A 556 -12.63 20.59 -7.71
CA SER A 556 -13.08 21.00 -6.38
C SER A 556 -11.94 21.60 -5.54
N LEU A 557 -10.75 20.98 -5.58
CA LEU A 557 -9.53 21.44 -4.90
C LEU A 557 -9.02 22.76 -5.48
N ARG A 558 -9.08 22.93 -6.81
CA ARG A 558 -8.75 24.19 -7.49
C ARG A 558 -9.63 25.34 -7.01
N LYS A 559 -10.95 25.12 -6.97
CA LYS A 559 -11.93 26.11 -6.48
C LYS A 559 -11.74 26.44 -4.99
N MET A 560 -11.26 25.48 -4.18
CA MET A 560 -10.90 25.73 -2.79
C MET A 560 -9.62 26.55 -2.67
N ARG A 561 -8.60 26.25 -3.49
CA ARG A 561 -7.34 27.02 -3.55
C ARG A 561 -7.58 28.48 -3.92
N GLU A 562 -8.39 28.74 -4.94
CA GLU A 562 -8.77 30.10 -5.38
C GLU A 562 -9.40 30.92 -4.24
N LYS A 563 -10.28 30.31 -3.43
CA LYS A 563 -10.86 30.96 -2.24
C LYS A 563 -9.82 31.25 -1.15
N PHE A 564 -8.84 30.38 -0.96
CA PHE A 564 -7.75 30.64 -0.02
C PHE A 564 -6.81 31.74 -0.53
N GLU A 565 -6.52 31.76 -1.83
CA GLU A 565 -5.75 32.82 -2.49
C GLU A 565 -6.44 34.19 -2.33
N GLU A 566 -7.77 34.25 -2.53
CA GLU A 566 -8.57 35.44 -2.29
C GLU A 566 -8.54 35.88 -0.81
N GLY A 567 -8.73 34.94 0.13
CA GLY A 567 -8.65 35.22 1.57
C GLY A 567 -7.28 35.72 2.02
N VAL A 568 -6.20 35.18 1.45
CA VAL A 568 -4.83 35.66 1.69
C VAL A 568 -4.63 37.06 1.12
N ALA A 569 -5.13 37.36 -0.08
CA ALA A 569 -5.07 38.70 -0.66
C ALA A 569 -5.81 39.74 0.21
N GLN A 570 -6.99 39.39 0.74
CA GLN A 570 -7.73 40.23 1.69
C GLN A 570 -6.94 40.44 3.00
N GLN A 571 -6.36 39.38 3.58
CA GLN A 571 -5.54 39.46 4.79
C GLN A 571 -4.31 40.36 4.61
N VAL A 572 -3.64 40.27 3.45
CA VAL A 572 -2.50 41.14 3.09
C VAL A 572 -2.96 42.59 2.96
N GLY A 573 -4.11 42.85 2.33
CA GLY A 573 -4.71 44.20 2.26
C GLY A 573 -4.96 44.81 3.64
N LEU A 574 -5.56 44.04 4.56
CA LEU A 574 -5.77 44.46 5.95
C LEU A 574 -4.44 44.72 6.68
N SER A 575 -3.43 43.85 6.49
CA SER A 575 -2.11 44.02 7.09
C SER A 575 -1.42 45.30 6.60
N ASN A 576 -1.53 45.64 5.32
CA ASN A 576 -0.98 46.87 4.75
C ASN A 576 -1.67 48.11 5.33
N ASN A 577 -3.00 48.10 5.47
CA ASN A 577 -3.76 49.19 6.10
C ASN A 577 -3.32 49.42 7.56
N LEU A 578 -3.18 48.35 8.35
CA LEU A 578 -2.71 48.43 9.74
C LEU A 578 -1.26 48.95 9.82
N GLN A 579 -0.38 48.54 8.89
CA GLN A 579 0.98 49.08 8.82
C GLN A 579 0.98 50.58 8.51
N GLN A 580 0.09 51.04 7.63
CA GLN A 580 -0.07 52.46 7.32
C GLN A 580 -0.61 53.25 8.53
N GLU A 581 -1.61 52.74 9.24
CA GLU A 581 -2.13 53.35 10.48
C GLU A 581 -1.04 53.46 11.57
N ILE A 582 -0.26 52.39 11.78
CA ILE A 582 0.90 52.39 12.68
C ILE A 582 1.96 53.43 12.25
N ALA A 583 2.15 53.65 10.94
CA ALA A 583 3.07 54.68 10.45
C ALA A 583 2.55 56.10 10.73
N CYS A 584 1.26 56.36 10.53
CA CYS A 584 0.62 57.63 10.88
C CYS A 584 0.72 57.92 12.39
N LEU A 585 0.31 56.97 13.24
CA LEU A 585 0.37 57.10 14.69
C LEU A 585 1.80 57.33 15.21
N LYS A 586 2.82 56.76 14.55
CA LYS A 586 4.23 57.01 14.91
C LYS A 586 4.67 58.45 14.64
N GLU A 587 4.25 59.07 13.54
CA GLU A 587 4.54 60.49 13.31
C GLU A 587 3.71 61.40 14.23
N GLU A 588 2.44 61.07 14.51
CA GLU A 588 1.65 61.82 15.52
C GLU A 588 2.30 61.81 16.91
N ILE A 589 2.75 60.64 17.38
CA ILE A 589 3.49 60.51 18.67
C ILE A 589 4.78 61.35 18.65
N LYS A 590 5.46 61.42 17.52
CA LYS A 590 6.71 62.18 17.34
C LYS A 590 6.45 63.69 17.35
N ASP A 591 5.36 64.15 16.73
CA ASP A 591 4.91 65.56 16.76
C ASP A 591 4.38 65.98 18.14
N LEU A 592 3.66 65.09 18.82
CA LEU A 592 3.22 65.32 20.20
C LEU A 592 4.43 65.40 21.16
N ASN A 593 5.44 64.55 20.98
CA ASN A 593 6.68 64.61 21.77
C ASN A 593 7.47 65.91 21.51
N ARG A 594 7.58 66.37 20.26
CA ARG A 594 8.17 67.68 19.93
C ARG A 594 7.43 68.81 20.63
N SER A 595 6.09 68.76 20.62
CA SER A 595 5.22 69.76 21.25
C SER A 595 5.36 69.75 22.78
N TYR A 596 5.43 68.57 23.40
CA TYR A 596 5.69 68.41 24.82
C TYR A 596 7.07 68.94 25.22
N GLN A 597 8.12 68.65 24.45
CA GLN A 597 9.46 69.20 24.68
C GLN A 597 9.47 70.73 24.58
N ALA A 598 8.82 71.30 23.57
CA ALA A 598 8.69 72.76 23.43
C ALA A 598 7.95 73.39 24.63
N LEU A 599 6.87 72.76 25.12
CA LEU A 599 6.15 73.21 26.31
C LEU A 599 7.01 73.11 27.59
N VAL A 600 7.79 72.03 27.74
CA VAL A 600 8.72 71.88 28.87
C VAL A 600 9.80 72.96 28.86
N GLU A 601 10.35 73.31 27.69
CA GLU A 601 11.30 74.44 27.59
C GLU A 601 10.62 75.80 27.85
N GLN A 602 9.36 76.00 27.45
CA GLN A 602 8.59 77.20 27.81
C GLN A 602 8.36 77.31 29.32
N VAL A 603 8.00 76.22 30.00
CA VAL A 603 7.80 76.19 31.47
C VAL A 603 9.12 76.48 32.21
N LYS A 604 10.25 75.94 31.73
CA LYS A 604 11.59 76.29 32.24
C LYS A 604 11.91 77.77 32.02
N ALA A 605 11.64 78.30 30.83
CA ALA A 605 11.90 79.71 30.50
C ALA A 605 11.02 80.68 31.31
N ALA A 606 9.81 80.27 31.71
CA ALA A 606 8.94 81.01 32.62
C ALA A 606 9.42 81.00 34.09
N GLY A 607 10.54 80.36 34.41
CA GLY A 607 11.13 80.31 35.75
C GLY A 607 10.43 79.35 36.72
N ILE A 608 9.41 78.60 36.27
CA ILE A 608 8.70 77.62 37.09
C ILE A 608 9.54 76.35 37.16
N ASN A 609 10.36 76.23 38.22
CA ASN A 609 11.17 75.03 38.45
C ASN A 609 10.25 73.82 38.72
N PRO A 610 10.33 72.71 37.95
CA PRO A 610 9.45 71.56 38.12
C PRO A 610 9.51 70.93 39.52
N LYS A 611 10.63 71.07 40.25
CA LYS A 611 10.73 70.63 41.66
C LYS A 611 9.78 71.37 42.61
N CYS A 612 9.36 72.59 42.27
CA CYS A 612 8.40 73.38 43.04
C CYS A 612 6.95 72.88 42.84
N ILE A 613 6.66 72.31 41.66
CA ILE A 613 5.41 71.63 41.37
C ILE A 613 5.35 70.33 42.19
N ASP A 614 6.43 69.53 42.24
CA ASP A 614 6.52 68.32 43.06
C ASP A 614 6.26 68.59 44.56
N SER A 615 6.82 69.66 45.12
CA SER A 615 6.55 70.05 46.52
C SER A 615 5.09 70.46 46.74
N SER A 616 4.47 71.12 45.75
CA SER A 616 3.06 71.53 45.81
C SER A 616 2.12 70.32 45.72
N ILE A 617 2.43 69.35 44.85
CA ILE A 617 1.69 68.08 44.73
C ILE A 617 1.77 67.29 46.04
N LYS A 618 2.95 67.21 46.67
CA LYS A 618 3.10 66.53 47.98
C LYS A 618 2.28 67.21 49.08
N GLY A 619 2.29 68.54 49.15
CA GLY A 619 1.45 69.29 50.10
C GLY A 619 -0.04 68.98 49.92
N LEU A 620 -0.53 68.99 48.68
CA LEU A 620 -1.92 68.65 48.35
C LEU A 620 -2.26 67.18 48.67
N GLN A 621 -1.34 66.23 48.48
CA GLN A 621 -1.54 64.83 48.86
C GLN A 621 -1.67 64.65 50.38
N GLU A 622 -0.86 65.38 51.15
CA GLU A 622 -0.89 65.35 52.62
C GLU A 622 -2.14 66.03 53.19
N GLU A 623 -2.59 67.13 52.59
CA GLU A 623 -3.86 67.79 52.91
C GLU A 623 -5.08 66.93 52.55
N ASN A 624 -5.10 66.31 51.38
CA ASN A 624 -6.16 65.37 50.97
C ASN A 624 -6.23 64.14 51.90
N SER A 625 -5.07 63.68 52.41
CA SER A 625 -5.02 62.62 53.42
C SER A 625 -5.63 63.05 54.76
N LYS A 626 -5.38 64.29 55.22
CA LYS A 626 -6.01 64.88 56.41
C LYS A 626 -7.54 65.01 56.21
N LEU A 627 -7.98 65.55 55.07
CA LEU A 627 -9.40 65.68 54.73
C LEU A 627 -10.13 64.34 54.70
N ARG A 628 -9.49 63.27 54.21
CA ARG A 628 -10.07 61.91 54.23
C ARG A 628 -10.32 61.40 55.64
N ILE A 629 -9.38 61.61 56.56
CA ILE A 629 -9.53 61.25 57.98
C ILE A 629 -10.66 62.08 58.61
N THR A 630 -10.73 63.39 58.33
CA THR A 630 -11.84 64.23 58.78
C THR A 630 -13.19 63.75 58.23
N CYS A 631 -13.28 63.37 56.95
CA CYS A 631 -14.50 62.80 56.37
C CYS A 631 -14.94 61.52 57.08
N GLU A 632 -14.05 60.57 57.33
CA GLU A 632 -14.43 59.32 58.03
C GLU A 632 -14.88 59.60 59.48
N ASN A 633 -14.23 60.53 60.17
CA ASN A 633 -14.67 60.98 61.50
C ASN A 633 -16.09 61.58 61.43
N THR A 634 -16.34 62.56 60.54
CA THR A 634 -17.68 63.17 60.39
C THR A 634 -18.76 62.15 59.98
N LYS A 635 -18.40 61.09 59.25
CA LYS A 635 -19.30 59.99 58.90
C LYS A 635 -19.66 59.15 60.13
N SER A 636 -18.68 58.78 60.97
CA SER A 636 -18.96 58.07 62.22
C SER A 636 -19.78 58.92 63.22
N GLU A 637 -19.52 60.23 63.30
CA GLU A 637 -20.36 61.17 64.06
C GLU A 637 -21.80 61.23 63.51
N LYS A 638 -21.97 61.23 62.18
CA LYS A 638 -23.28 61.19 61.54
C LYS A 638 -24.02 59.88 61.78
N GLU A 639 -23.33 58.74 61.82
CA GLU A 639 -23.92 57.45 62.18
C GLU A 639 -24.42 57.45 63.63
N VAL A 640 -23.65 58.03 64.57
CA VAL A 640 -24.09 58.23 65.97
C VAL A 640 -25.30 59.17 66.06
N LEU A 641 -25.33 60.25 65.27
CA LEU A 641 -26.47 61.18 65.24
C LEU A 641 -27.73 60.55 64.61
N ASN A 642 -27.59 59.76 63.54
CA ASN A 642 -28.70 59.00 62.95
C ASN A 642 -29.30 58.04 63.98
N LYS A 643 -28.46 57.30 64.73
CA LYS A 643 -28.94 56.40 65.77
C LYS A 643 -29.72 57.12 66.88
N LYS A 644 -29.24 58.30 67.33
CA LYS A 644 -30.00 59.16 68.24
C LYS A 644 -31.32 59.68 67.66
N LEU A 645 -31.40 59.84 66.33
CA LEU A 645 -32.63 60.23 65.64
C LEU A 645 -33.65 59.08 65.62
N GLU A 646 -33.19 57.85 65.36
CA GLU A 646 -34.00 56.62 65.46
C GLU A 646 -34.53 56.41 66.89
N ASP A 647 -33.66 56.56 67.90
CA ASP A 647 -34.04 56.50 69.32
C ASP A 647 -35.12 57.55 69.66
N MET A 648 -35.02 58.77 69.13
CA MET A 648 -36.03 59.82 69.31
C MET A 648 -37.35 59.52 68.59
N ASP A 649 -37.31 58.98 67.37
CA ASP A 649 -38.53 58.61 66.63
C ASP A 649 -39.29 57.46 67.34
N GLU A 650 -38.58 56.50 67.93
CA GLU A 650 -39.22 55.47 68.75
C GLU A 650 -39.79 56.03 70.07
N LEU A 651 -39.14 57.01 70.68
CA LEU A 651 -39.70 57.75 71.83
C LEU A 651 -40.95 58.56 71.42
N LEU A 652 -40.98 59.17 70.24
CA LEU A 652 -42.16 59.87 69.72
C LEU A 652 -43.32 58.91 69.45
N LYS A 653 -43.06 57.72 68.90
CA LYS A 653 -44.08 56.65 68.75
C LYS A 653 -44.65 56.21 70.10
N LYS A 654 -43.78 55.97 71.10
CA LYS A 654 -44.20 55.64 72.48
C LYS A 654 -45.01 56.78 73.11
N LYS A 655 -44.62 58.03 72.88
CA LYS A 655 -45.36 59.21 73.33
C LYS A 655 -46.76 59.27 72.71
N ALA A 656 -46.90 59.07 71.39
CA ALA A 656 -48.19 59.09 70.72
C ALA A 656 -49.15 58.00 71.23
N VAL A 657 -48.63 56.80 71.54
CA VAL A 657 -49.42 55.74 72.19
C VAL A 657 -49.89 56.16 73.59
N LEU A 658 -49.01 56.77 74.40
CA LEU A 658 -49.37 57.29 75.72
C LEU A 658 -50.38 58.44 75.65
N GLU A 659 -50.28 59.32 74.65
CA GLU A 659 -51.27 60.40 74.40
C GLU A 659 -52.64 59.83 74.03
N SER A 660 -52.69 58.75 73.22
CA SER A 660 -53.95 58.02 72.95
C SER A 660 -54.54 57.43 74.23
N SER A 661 -53.75 56.69 75.02
CA SER A 661 -54.24 56.10 76.28
C SER A 661 -54.67 57.15 77.32
N LEU A 662 -54.00 58.30 77.37
CA LEU A 662 -54.42 59.43 78.21
C LEU A 662 -55.73 60.05 77.70
N SER A 663 -55.93 60.14 76.39
CA SER A 663 -57.20 60.58 75.80
C SER A 663 -58.35 59.61 76.17
N ASP A 664 -58.12 58.31 76.07
CA ASP A 664 -59.10 57.28 76.43
C ASP A 664 -59.48 57.37 77.93
N VAL A 665 -58.48 57.46 78.81
CA VAL A 665 -58.70 57.67 80.25
C VAL A 665 -59.40 59.00 80.55
N ASN A 666 -59.13 60.06 79.77
CA ASN A 666 -59.81 61.34 79.94
C ASN A 666 -61.28 61.28 79.51
N VAL A 667 -61.63 60.49 78.49
CA VAL A 667 -63.02 60.21 78.11
C VAL A 667 -63.74 59.42 79.21
N GLU A 668 -63.10 58.40 79.79
CA GLU A 668 -63.65 57.69 80.95
C GLU A 668 -63.83 58.60 82.18
N LEU A 669 -62.84 59.45 82.46
CA LEU A 669 -62.89 60.43 83.54
C LEU A 669 -64.03 61.43 83.35
N GLN A 670 -64.19 61.99 82.15
CA GLN A 670 -65.31 62.89 81.84
C GLN A 670 -66.65 62.16 82.02
N GLY A 671 -66.79 60.94 81.51
CA GLY A 671 -68.00 60.13 81.73
C GLY A 671 -68.26 59.76 83.20
N SER A 672 -67.23 59.75 84.06
CA SER A 672 -67.37 59.63 85.52
C SER A 672 -67.76 60.96 86.19
N GLN A 673 -67.24 62.08 85.68
CA GLN A 673 -67.52 63.42 86.17
C GLN A 673 -68.95 63.86 85.83
N GLU A 674 -69.45 63.53 84.64
CA GLU A 674 -70.86 63.73 84.25
C GLU A 674 -71.81 62.96 85.18
N LYS A 675 -71.48 61.70 85.53
CA LYS A 675 -72.23 60.91 86.53
C LYS A 675 -72.16 61.55 87.93
N ALA A 676 -71.00 62.08 88.32
CA ALA A 676 -70.83 62.78 89.59
C ALA A 676 -71.63 64.09 89.64
N SER A 677 -71.70 64.84 88.52
CA SER A 677 -72.52 66.04 88.38
C SER A 677 -74.01 65.72 88.46
N ALA A 678 -74.49 64.67 87.78
CA ALA A 678 -75.89 64.23 87.90
C ALA A 678 -76.25 63.80 89.34
N LEU A 679 -75.32 63.14 90.06
CA LEU A 679 -75.46 62.85 91.49
C LEU A 679 -75.45 64.11 92.35
N GLN A 680 -74.62 65.10 92.04
CA GLN A 680 -74.57 66.38 92.75
C GLN A 680 -75.86 67.19 92.54
N GLU A 681 -76.40 67.25 91.32
CA GLU A 681 -77.69 67.86 91.01
C GLU A 681 -78.82 67.18 91.78
N SER A 682 -78.84 65.84 91.79
CA SER A 682 -79.79 65.07 92.60
C SER A 682 -79.67 65.39 94.10
N CYS A 683 -78.46 65.52 94.63
CA CYS A 683 -78.23 65.93 96.02
C CYS A 683 -78.63 67.39 96.29
N GLN A 684 -78.47 68.30 95.32
CA GLN A 684 -78.91 69.69 95.44
C GLN A 684 -80.43 69.81 95.42
N ILE A 685 -81.12 69.05 94.56
CA ILE A 685 -82.59 68.92 94.56
C ILE A 685 -83.07 68.42 95.93
N LEU A 686 -82.50 67.30 96.40
CA LEU A 686 -82.86 66.70 97.69
C LEU A 686 -82.58 67.64 98.88
N ASN A 687 -81.52 68.44 98.81
CA ASN A 687 -81.21 69.44 99.84
C ASN A 687 -82.14 70.67 99.73
N GLY A 688 -82.60 71.01 98.53
CA GLY A 688 -83.67 71.99 98.31
C GLY A 688 -84.99 71.55 98.95
N GLU A 689 -85.43 70.32 98.69
CA GLU A 689 -86.59 69.68 99.34
C GLU A 689 -86.45 69.61 100.87
N LYS A 690 -85.25 69.32 101.36
CA LYS A 690 -84.95 69.37 102.80
C LYS A 690 -85.04 70.80 103.34
N SER A 691 -84.56 71.81 102.62
CA SER A 691 -84.65 73.21 103.02
C SER A 691 -86.09 73.73 103.01
N THR A 692 -86.94 73.31 102.07
CA THR A 692 -88.37 73.64 102.09
C THR A 692 -89.06 72.97 103.29
N LEU A 693 -88.80 71.68 103.57
CA LEU A 693 -89.29 71.00 104.77
C LEU A 693 -88.83 71.66 106.07
N VAL A 694 -87.58 72.16 106.13
CA VAL A 694 -87.07 72.90 107.29
C VAL A 694 -87.74 74.27 107.42
N ALA A 695 -88.00 74.97 106.31
CA ALA A 695 -88.73 76.23 106.32
C ALA A 695 -90.19 76.03 106.77
N GLU A 696 -90.89 75.02 106.24
CA GLU A 696 -92.23 74.61 106.68
C GLU A 696 -92.26 74.32 108.19
N LYS A 697 -91.31 73.51 108.67
CA LYS A 697 -91.13 73.23 110.11
C LYS A 697 -90.86 74.51 110.92
N ALA A 698 -90.08 75.45 110.40
CA ALA A 698 -89.82 76.73 111.06
C ALA A 698 -91.07 77.62 111.13
N THR A 699 -91.89 77.67 110.07
CA THR A 699 -93.20 78.35 110.13
C THR A 699 -94.15 77.69 111.11
N LEU A 700 -94.19 76.36 111.20
CA LEU A 700 -94.98 75.64 112.21
C LEU A 700 -94.48 75.92 113.63
N LEU A 701 -93.17 76.02 113.84
CA LEU A 701 -92.57 76.42 115.12
C LEU A 701 -92.86 77.88 115.46
N PHE A 702 -92.85 78.79 114.50
CA PHE A 702 -93.21 80.20 114.72
C PHE A 702 -94.70 80.36 115.03
N GLN A 703 -95.58 79.59 114.39
CA GLN A 703 -97.00 79.50 114.77
C GLN A 703 -97.16 78.98 116.20
N LEU A 704 -96.43 77.93 116.59
CA LEU A 704 -96.39 77.43 117.97
C LEU A 704 -95.85 78.47 118.96
N GLN A 705 -94.83 79.24 118.59
CA GLN A 705 -94.28 80.27 119.46
C GLN A 705 -95.22 81.46 119.63
N ILE A 706 -95.91 81.92 118.58
CA ILE A 706 -96.99 82.92 118.70
C ILE A 706 -98.10 82.42 119.63
N ILE A 707 -98.50 81.14 119.52
CA ILE A 707 -99.47 80.53 120.44
C ILE A 707 -98.94 80.55 121.89
N THR A 708 -97.64 80.27 122.08
CA THR A 708 -96.99 80.23 123.39
C THR A 708 -96.85 81.64 124.00
N GLU A 709 -96.45 82.64 123.23
CA GLU A 709 -96.36 84.05 123.68
C GLU A 709 -97.75 84.63 123.96
N ASN A 710 -98.78 84.28 123.18
CA ASN A 710 -100.17 84.65 123.50
C ASN A 710 -100.64 84.00 124.81
N MET A 711 -100.30 82.73 125.06
CA MET A 711 -100.56 82.10 126.36
C MET A 711 -99.79 82.79 127.50
N GLN A 712 -98.51 83.12 127.28
CA GLN A 712 -97.67 83.73 128.32
C GLN A 712 -98.06 85.18 128.62
N LYS A 713 -98.48 85.95 127.61
CA LYS A 713 -99.08 87.27 127.80
C LYS A 713 -100.38 87.19 128.62
N HIS A 714 -101.24 86.21 128.37
CA HIS A 714 -102.41 85.98 129.22
C HIS A 714 -102.03 85.56 130.66
N LEU A 715 -100.91 84.86 130.86
CA LEU A 715 -100.38 84.57 132.20
C LEU A 715 -99.80 85.83 132.88
N GLU A 716 -99.15 86.73 132.14
CA GLU A 716 -98.66 88.01 132.68
C GLU A 716 -99.80 89.03 132.92
N GLU A 717 -100.85 89.03 132.09
CA GLU A 717 -102.09 89.77 132.35
C GLU A 717 -102.76 89.27 133.63
N ASN A 718 -102.80 87.94 133.87
CA ASN A 718 -103.22 87.37 135.16
C ASN A 718 -102.28 87.79 136.31
N ALA A 719 -100.96 87.75 136.14
CA ALA A 719 -100.02 88.15 137.19
C ALA A 719 -100.06 89.67 137.50
N MET A 720 -100.36 90.51 136.51
CA MET A 720 -100.59 91.95 136.70
C MET A 720 -101.91 92.22 137.43
N LEU A 721 -102.95 91.42 137.18
CA LEU A 721 -104.19 91.45 137.94
C LEU A 721 -103.96 91.01 139.41
N GLU A 722 -103.16 89.96 139.65
CA GLU A 722 -102.78 89.53 141.00
C GLU A 722 -101.94 90.59 141.74
N ASN A 723 -100.94 91.20 141.09
CA ASN A 723 -100.13 92.25 141.72
C ASN A 723 -100.90 93.56 141.94
N SER A 724 -101.92 93.84 141.12
CA SER A 724 -102.84 94.98 141.35
C SER A 724 -103.79 94.76 142.54
N LEU A 725 -103.87 93.54 143.07
CA LEU A 725 -104.73 93.15 144.20
C LEU A 725 -104.04 93.19 145.57
N LEU A 726 -102.70 93.26 145.62
CA LEU A 726 -101.91 93.22 146.88
C LEU A 726 -101.15 94.52 147.17
N GLY A 727 -101.39 95.58 146.41
CA GLY A 727 -100.97 96.95 146.72
C GLY A 727 -101.92 97.69 147.68
N ALA A 728 -102.98 97.03 148.16
CA ALA A 728 -103.99 97.60 149.04
C ALA A 728 -104.43 96.56 150.09
N VAL A 729 -103.92 96.73 151.31
CA VAL A 729 -103.98 95.82 152.49
C VAL A 729 -102.97 94.67 152.43
#